data_AF-A0A1T4QRX6-F1
#
_entry.id   AF-A0A1T4QRX6-F1
#
_cell.length_a   1.000
_cell.length_b   1.000
_cell.length_c   1.000
_cell.angle_alpha   90.00
_cell.angle_beta   90.00
_cell.angle_gamma   90.00
#
_symmetry.space_group_name_H-M   'P 1'
#
loop_
_entity.id
_entity.type
_entity.pdbx_description
1 polymer ?
#
loop_
_entity_poly.entity_id
_entity_poly.type
_entity_poly.pdbx_seq_one_letter_code
_entity_poly.pdbx_strand_id
1 'polypeptide(L)'
;MNVKRIAIAVSALLCGYSTISFADPSPQTETMQQLEQMKAKVLQRIIETQKLIEDPTNIEIRDGHRFLKYNGYLYALTTNNLPSFMPFVDGFDYADRSAEAMFDFIQMPWKLVNQMDGVYIYNDQFGYNYLDYLNKNKQCNVQYLIGDKDLVSATAQDCLPYNAALIDAYGFIDDQPVTNHLSGDFAAQVRFIQNQTAEPFGNDEKEQQRIVSQREALLVVTPMANDNPQSIELKIFKDGVLLETRQMTSPLHILESDRSKHDDRKDVVYSKRSFTTVLPWNWVEKGLSLQFSTYAGLSGELSADRIDFAIPAHLDLPMIRIGMLTEPPAAKPLELQTAHYGSELFQRFPLASMTISSYLPIKLDKVVMSNGDIKTQYSEYASPGAHSGDMREDITKSLIQLGIANANYGVASSGASQWQANNYPAIVIGHSIGRYKNDKGNIGNYTHGLSGGNGMVLLAGTTGNEVTHEIGHALSMGHYPGGYAHATHGATTGWGYDAYRGNMADNLNWQAKVDGEYAYGNIMVSPYKTNYGYGTDPMGGGGFDSSTSSYPLFTGYSSKRIQNYLETKDYLDAASASGYSHWNAIEQQFEPVSTTTKLKPIAQGVEVMTVVGFYDPQQTNTSYIYPALYGSSGNVYDLPQPVAGQCWATVTYGDNSQQLIGLEGSRKNSGLSNKLHFNLARDRAPQTVTVDCPQTSLEAVVRRELLTQFAQDRFYTWGENNRWGKVGDVFEYHRNGRVELFKLQTQHYWYFPGSGQSNSGWAFVGYLDQLIAAKQPDVNYDDLGQVRLDSRTFITNTEHPAAAITIGKGQGYDIAIESQKSLAEQSDLAQYDFETIALFDQWVAERYGNGELNHAIVDKHQRIGAVYVHQNSELNTRDYFLMKTLTAGAFPTDHHSNNDWKYLGSAESYVNFDFNPLRLNRDMVSNVERIKDYFKQPALFTWDQRLITSWNSSNSAVFINPTAEGINEYFIQRIPAKGDAFPTNKASNRDWIYLGDDNSLNQLVVEMGTNQAVFEQLVLDWYKQDSFGNWGDNGKKGNVGDIYTYHFHDGKTHYYRLKTTSYGYFPWPSESPDPSNSHWQYINHY
;
A
#
# COMPACT_ATOMS: atom_id res chain seq x y z
N MET A 1 -63.62 -2.55 -49.78
CA MET A 1 -64.60 -1.66 -49.11
C MET A 1 -63.81 -0.69 -48.24
N ASN A 2 -63.20 0.32 -48.86
CA ASN A 2 -63.65 1.72 -49.06
C ASN A 2 -63.45 2.60 -47.80
N VAL A 3 -62.28 3.26 -47.66
CA VAL A 3 -61.97 4.68 -48.05
C VAL A 3 -62.37 5.63 -46.88
N LYS A 4 -61.50 6.42 -46.22
CA LYS A 4 -60.62 7.50 -46.73
C LYS A 4 -59.70 8.07 -45.62
N ARG A 5 -58.52 8.54 -46.01
CA ARG A 5 -57.65 9.51 -45.29
C ARG A 5 -58.27 10.92 -45.29
N ILE A 6 -57.97 11.75 -44.27
CA ILE A 6 -57.66 13.18 -44.45
C ILE A 6 -56.52 13.58 -43.51
N ALA A 7 -55.47 14.16 -44.09
CA ALA A 7 -54.44 14.97 -43.47
C ALA A 7 -54.50 16.39 -44.10
N ILE A 8 -53.66 17.31 -43.60
CA ILE A 8 -53.38 18.73 -43.99
C ILE A 8 -53.99 19.70 -42.97
N ALA A 9 -53.25 20.33 -42.04
CA ALA A 9 -52.08 21.24 -42.10
C ALA A 9 -52.41 22.69 -42.45
N VAL A 10 -52.08 23.62 -41.54
CA VAL A 10 -51.75 25.03 -41.82
C VAL A 10 -50.62 25.45 -40.89
N SER A 11 -49.51 25.91 -41.49
CA SER A 11 -48.34 26.48 -40.83
C SER A 11 -48.35 28.01 -40.90
N ALA A 12 -47.67 28.60 -39.91
CA ALA A 12 -46.84 29.82 -39.93
C ALA A 12 -47.47 31.23 -39.82
N LEU A 13 -46.93 31.98 -38.83
CA LEU A 13 -46.60 33.42 -38.70
C LEU A 13 -46.92 33.86 -37.25
N LEU A 14 -46.00 34.26 -36.37
CA LEU A 14 -44.88 35.20 -36.53
C LEU A 14 -43.75 34.92 -35.51
N CYS A 15 -42.52 35.02 -35.99
CA CYS A 15 -41.30 35.16 -35.20
C CYS A 15 -41.26 36.53 -34.49
N GLY A 16 -40.86 36.53 -33.22
CA GLY A 16 -40.26 37.67 -32.53
C GLY A 16 -39.00 37.18 -31.84
N TYR A 17 -37.84 37.54 -32.37
CA TYR A 17 -36.55 37.25 -31.77
C TYR A 17 -36.38 38.03 -30.46
N SER A 18 -36.15 37.32 -29.36
CA SER A 18 -35.30 37.78 -28.28
C SER A 18 -34.35 36.64 -27.94
N THR A 19 -33.06 36.87 -28.19
CA THR A 19 -31.97 36.01 -27.73
C THR A 19 -31.88 36.15 -26.21
N ILE A 20 -32.65 35.33 -25.50
CA ILE A 20 -32.35 35.03 -24.10
C ILE A 20 -31.32 33.92 -24.14
N SER A 21 -30.14 34.20 -23.60
CA SER A 21 -29.19 33.17 -23.21
C SER A 21 -29.93 32.24 -22.25
N PHE A 22 -30.31 31.05 -22.70
CA PHE A 22 -30.70 29.99 -21.80
C PHE A 22 -29.45 29.62 -21.01
N ALA A 23 -29.36 30.13 -19.78
CA ALA A 23 -28.53 29.48 -18.78
C ALA A 23 -28.99 28.02 -18.71
N ASP A 24 -28.05 27.07 -18.70
CA ASP A 24 -28.37 25.69 -18.37
C ASP A 24 -29.20 25.69 -17.07
N PRO A 25 -30.36 25.00 -17.03
CA PRO A 25 -31.13 24.92 -15.81
C PRO A 25 -30.25 24.32 -14.71
N SER A 26 -30.29 24.91 -13.52
CA SER A 26 -29.53 24.37 -12.38
C SER A 26 -29.92 22.90 -12.13
N PRO A 27 -29.01 22.02 -11.67
CA PRO A 27 -29.30 20.60 -11.42
C PRO A 27 -30.52 20.35 -10.53
N GLN A 28 -30.82 21.29 -9.65
CA GLN A 28 -31.98 21.25 -8.74
C GLN A 28 -33.31 21.44 -9.49
N THR A 29 -33.32 22.22 -10.58
CA THR A 29 -34.49 22.46 -11.43
C THR A 29 -34.86 21.23 -12.26
N GLU A 30 -33.86 20.50 -12.76
CA GLU A 30 -34.07 19.27 -13.53
C GLU A 30 -34.57 18.12 -12.62
N THR A 31 -34.00 17.99 -11.42
CA THR A 31 -34.43 17.01 -10.43
C THR A 31 -35.90 17.20 -10.02
N MET A 32 -36.31 18.44 -9.77
CA MET A 32 -37.71 18.76 -9.45
C MET A 32 -38.66 18.42 -10.61
N GLN A 33 -38.25 18.65 -11.86
CA GLN A 33 -39.02 18.24 -13.03
C GLN A 33 -39.20 16.72 -13.09
N GLN A 34 -38.15 15.94 -12.83
CA GLN A 34 -38.23 14.49 -12.82
C GLN A 34 -39.16 13.95 -11.71
N LEU A 35 -39.09 14.52 -10.51
CA LEU A 35 -39.98 14.19 -9.38
C LEU A 35 -41.46 14.52 -9.70
N GLU A 36 -41.73 15.70 -10.26
CA GLU A 36 -43.10 16.08 -10.65
C GLU A 36 -43.64 15.21 -11.79
N GLN A 37 -42.80 14.81 -12.74
CA GLN A 37 -43.18 13.84 -13.78
C GLN A 37 -43.53 12.47 -13.17
N MET A 38 -42.76 11.99 -12.20
CA MET A 38 -43.03 10.72 -11.54
C MET A 38 -44.32 10.80 -10.70
N LYS A 39 -44.51 11.89 -9.95
CA LYS A 39 -45.76 12.18 -9.23
C LYS A 39 -46.98 12.13 -10.13
N ALA A 40 -46.90 12.76 -11.31
CA ALA A 40 -47.99 12.74 -12.28
C ALA A 40 -48.32 11.31 -12.75
N LYS A 41 -47.31 10.46 -12.99
CA LYS A 41 -47.51 9.05 -13.38
C LYS A 41 -48.17 8.23 -12.26
N VAL A 42 -47.72 8.39 -11.02
CA VAL A 42 -48.28 7.70 -9.85
C VAL A 42 -49.74 8.09 -9.64
N LEU A 43 -50.02 9.40 -9.68
CA LEU A 43 -51.39 9.90 -9.57
C LEU A 43 -52.28 9.37 -10.70
N GLN A 44 -51.78 9.33 -11.92
CA GLN A 44 -52.51 8.79 -13.07
C GLN A 44 -52.86 7.30 -12.88
N ARG A 45 -51.92 6.49 -12.38
CA ARG A 45 -52.17 5.07 -12.07
C ARG A 45 -53.23 4.91 -10.97
N ILE A 46 -53.20 5.74 -9.93
CA ILE A 46 -54.23 5.74 -8.88
C ILE A 46 -55.62 6.04 -9.46
N ILE A 47 -55.73 7.06 -10.33
CA ILE A 47 -56.99 7.42 -11.00
C ILE A 47 -57.50 6.26 -11.88
N GLU A 48 -56.60 5.58 -12.59
CA GLU A 48 -56.95 4.41 -13.40
C GLU A 48 -57.51 3.28 -12.53
N THR A 49 -56.87 2.98 -11.40
CA THR A 49 -57.39 1.97 -10.46
C THR A 49 -58.72 2.39 -9.84
N GLN A 50 -58.95 3.67 -9.56
CA GLN A 50 -60.26 4.15 -9.07
C GLN A 50 -61.38 3.90 -10.09
N LYS A 51 -61.12 4.12 -11.38
CA LYS A 51 -62.09 3.77 -12.44
C LYS A 51 -62.33 2.26 -12.51
N LEU A 52 -61.30 1.45 -12.34
CA LEU A 52 -61.46 -0.01 -12.30
C LEU A 52 -62.32 -0.48 -11.12
N ILE A 53 -62.27 0.24 -9.99
CA ILE A 53 -63.07 -0.06 -8.79
C ILE A 53 -64.58 0.20 -9.00
N GLU A 54 -64.95 1.07 -9.95
CA GLU A 54 -66.35 1.34 -10.30
C GLU A 54 -67.02 0.13 -10.98
N ASP A 55 -66.23 -0.76 -11.59
CA ASP A 55 -66.72 -2.02 -12.16
C ASP A 55 -66.75 -3.12 -11.07
N PRO A 56 -67.93 -3.61 -10.67
CA PRO A 56 -68.05 -4.65 -9.64
C PRO A 56 -67.34 -5.95 -9.99
N THR A 57 -67.08 -6.23 -11.27
CA THR A 57 -66.38 -7.46 -11.70
C THR A 57 -64.91 -7.48 -11.26
N ASN A 58 -64.32 -6.31 -11.05
CA ASN A 58 -62.96 -6.14 -10.53
C ASN A 58 -62.89 -6.18 -9.01
N ILE A 59 -64.03 -6.23 -8.30
CA ILE A 59 -64.09 -6.22 -6.85
C ILE A 59 -64.30 -7.62 -6.29
N GLU A 60 -63.54 -7.94 -5.25
CA GLU A 60 -63.73 -9.13 -4.42
C GLU A 60 -64.01 -8.70 -2.97
N ILE A 61 -64.92 -9.39 -2.29
CA ILE A 61 -65.24 -9.12 -0.89
C ILE A 61 -64.77 -10.31 -0.05
N ARG A 62 -63.90 -10.06 0.93
CA ARG A 62 -63.44 -11.05 1.92
C ARG A 62 -63.63 -10.49 3.31
N ASP A 63 -64.29 -11.26 4.18
CA ASP A 63 -64.53 -10.89 5.59
C ASP A 63 -65.10 -9.47 5.78
N GLY A 64 -65.97 -9.03 4.86
CA GLY A 64 -66.59 -7.70 4.90
C GLY A 64 -65.72 -6.55 4.35
N HIS A 65 -64.48 -6.82 3.94
CA HIS A 65 -63.58 -5.87 3.32
C HIS A 65 -63.56 -6.01 1.79
N ARG A 66 -63.44 -4.88 1.09
CA ARG A 66 -63.40 -4.82 -0.38
C ARG A 66 -61.95 -4.85 -0.86
N PHE A 67 -61.70 -5.64 -1.90
CA PHE A 67 -60.41 -5.78 -2.55
C PHE A 67 -60.55 -5.54 -4.05
N LEU A 68 -59.61 -4.81 -4.65
CA LEU A 68 -59.48 -4.68 -6.10
C LEU A 68 -58.63 -5.83 -6.65
N LYS A 69 -59.14 -6.54 -7.66
CA LYS A 69 -58.36 -7.49 -8.47
C LYS A 69 -57.65 -6.74 -9.59
N TYR A 70 -56.34 -6.67 -9.55
CA TYR A 70 -55.56 -5.99 -10.60
C TYR A 70 -54.16 -6.62 -10.76
N ASN A 71 -53.72 -6.85 -12.00
CA ASN A 71 -52.41 -7.45 -12.33
C ASN A 71 -52.04 -8.71 -11.52
N GLY A 72 -53.03 -9.57 -11.20
CA GLY A 72 -52.83 -10.81 -10.45
C GLY A 72 -52.85 -10.67 -8.92
N TYR A 73 -53.07 -9.46 -8.39
CA TYR A 73 -53.06 -9.17 -6.95
C TYR A 73 -54.40 -8.64 -6.44
N LEU A 74 -54.59 -8.73 -5.12
CA LEU A 74 -55.75 -8.23 -4.39
C LEU A 74 -55.36 -7.05 -3.50
N TYR A 75 -55.79 -5.85 -3.87
CA TYR A 75 -55.47 -4.63 -3.13
C TYR A 75 -56.60 -4.28 -2.18
N ALA A 76 -56.32 -4.23 -0.88
CA ALA A 76 -57.29 -3.78 0.11
C ALA A 76 -57.73 -2.35 -0.22
N LEU A 77 -59.03 -2.10 -0.21
CA LEU A 77 -59.59 -0.78 -0.50
C LEU A 77 -60.03 -0.10 0.79
N THR A 78 -59.68 1.18 0.91
CA THR A 78 -60.24 2.02 1.98
C THR A 78 -61.70 2.37 1.72
N THR A 79 -62.34 2.99 2.71
CA THR A 79 -63.72 3.50 2.59
C THR A 79 -63.89 4.50 1.45
N ASN A 80 -62.80 5.13 1.00
CA ASN A 80 -62.79 6.10 -0.10
C ASN A 80 -62.33 5.48 -1.44
N ASN A 81 -62.36 4.15 -1.58
CA ASN A 81 -61.96 3.42 -2.79
C ASN A 81 -60.49 3.68 -3.19
N LEU A 82 -59.59 3.79 -2.21
CA LEU A 82 -58.15 3.92 -2.46
C LEU A 82 -57.43 2.59 -2.14
N PRO A 83 -56.54 2.10 -3.02
CA PRO A 83 -55.68 0.93 -2.73
C PRO A 83 -54.74 1.21 -1.55
N SER A 84 -54.78 0.37 -0.52
CA SER A 84 -53.84 0.42 0.62
C SER A 84 -52.71 -0.60 0.44
N PHE A 85 -51.55 -0.25 0.97
CA PHE A 85 -50.33 -1.03 0.99
C PHE A 85 -49.82 -1.16 2.44
N MET A 86 -49.11 -2.24 2.74
CA MET A 86 -48.57 -2.50 4.09
C MET A 86 -47.05 -2.58 4.05
N PRO A 87 -46.34 -2.06 5.08
CA PRO A 87 -44.88 -2.12 5.17
C PRO A 87 -44.42 -3.55 5.45
N PHE A 88 -43.16 -3.85 5.12
CA PHE A 88 -42.53 -5.12 5.48
C PHE A 88 -42.47 -5.27 7.01
N VAL A 89 -42.96 -6.38 7.54
CA VAL A 89 -42.78 -6.77 8.95
C VAL A 89 -42.06 -8.11 8.96
N ASP A 90 -40.85 -8.12 9.50
CA ASP A 90 -39.99 -9.30 9.58
C ASP A 90 -40.72 -10.45 10.31
N GLY A 91 -40.79 -11.64 9.68
CA GLY A 91 -41.41 -12.84 10.25
C GLY A 91 -42.83 -13.21 9.78
N PHE A 92 -43.41 -12.55 8.77
CA PHE A 92 -44.67 -12.98 8.14
C PHE A 92 -44.50 -13.34 6.65
N ASP A 93 -45.07 -14.47 6.24
CA ASP A 93 -44.99 -15.11 4.89
C ASP A 93 -45.68 -14.34 3.74
N TYR A 94 -46.00 -13.05 3.91
CA TYR A 94 -46.69 -12.21 2.92
C TYR A 94 -45.80 -11.05 2.45
N ALA A 95 -44.71 -11.35 1.77
CA ALA A 95 -44.05 -10.39 0.89
C ALA A 95 -44.79 -10.37 -0.46
N ASP A 96 -45.81 -9.51 -0.59
CA ASP A 96 -46.54 -9.38 -1.85
C ASP A 96 -45.96 -8.22 -2.70
N ARG A 97 -45.50 -8.53 -3.93
CA ARG A 97 -45.05 -7.57 -4.96
C ARG A 97 -46.17 -6.69 -5.55
N SER A 98 -47.31 -6.63 -4.87
CA SER A 98 -48.51 -5.88 -5.24
C SER A 98 -48.23 -4.44 -5.61
N ALA A 99 -47.42 -3.69 -4.85
CA ALA A 99 -47.10 -2.32 -5.22
C ALA A 99 -46.29 -2.21 -6.51
N GLU A 100 -45.31 -3.08 -6.73
CA GLU A 100 -44.57 -3.13 -7.99
C GLU A 100 -45.49 -3.51 -9.16
N ALA A 101 -46.43 -4.43 -8.93
CA ALA A 101 -47.41 -4.83 -9.93
C ALA A 101 -48.46 -3.73 -10.21
N MET A 102 -48.81 -2.91 -9.21
CA MET A 102 -49.67 -1.75 -9.37
C MET A 102 -48.94 -0.60 -10.07
N PHE A 103 -47.66 -0.40 -9.81
CA PHE A 103 -46.84 0.67 -10.37
C PHE A 103 -45.71 0.12 -11.26
N ASP A 104 -46.08 -0.74 -12.22
CA ASP A 104 -45.16 -1.47 -13.12
C ASP A 104 -44.16 -0.61 -13.92
N PHE A 105 -44.47 0.68 -14.10
CA PHE A 105 -43.63 1.66 -14.79
C PHE A 105 -42.47 2.20 -13.92
N ILE A 106 -42.43 1.87 -12.63
CA ILE A 106 -41.33 2.23 -11.75
C ILE A 106 -40.22 1.20 -11.95
N GLN A 107 -39.19 1.64 -12.66
CA GLN A 107 -38.01 0.86 -13.04
C GLN A 107 -36.77 1.71 -12.77
N MET A 108 -35.59 1.10 -12.74
CA MET A 108 -34.34 1.83 -12.52
C MET A 108 -34.19 3.04 -13.46
N PRO A 109 -33.65 4.17 -12.95
CA PRO A 109 -33.06 4.36 -11.62
C PRO A 109 -34.08 4.67 -10.49
N TRP A 110 -35.39 4.57 -10.77
CA TRP A 110 -36.45 4.76 -9.77
C TRP A 110 -36.77 3.47 -9.03
N LYS A 111 -36.98 3.59 -7.72
CA LYS A 111 -37.31 2.50 -6.80
C LYS A 111 -38.59 2.83 -6.05
N LEU A 112 -39.29 1.78 -5.62
CA LEU A 112 -40.50 1.87 -4.81
C LEU A 112 -40.32 0.98 -3.57
N VAL A 113 -40.81 1.47 -2.43
CA VAL A 113 -40.91 0.73 -1.17
C VAL A 113 -42.32 0.86 -0.62
N ASN A 114 -42.86 -0.25 -0.10
CA ASN A 114 -44.15 -0.23 0.59
C ASN A 114 -44.00 0.44 1.95
N GLN A 115 -44.95 1.30 2.27
CA GLN A 115 -45.08 1.87 3.60
C GLN A 115 -46.52 1.68 4.08
N MET A 116 -46.79 1.97 5.35
CA MET A 116 -48.16 1.92 5.87
C MET A 116 -49.07 2.83 5.07
N ASP A 117 -50.12 2.23 4.50
CA ASP A 117 -51.15 2.88 3.71
C ASP A 117 -50.64 3.62 2.45
N GLY A 118 -49.52 3.17 1.89
CA GLY A 118 -48.95 3.87 0.75
C GLY A 118 -47.66 3.28 0.17
N VAL A 119 -47.07 4.01 -0.75
CA VAL A 119 -45.76 3.69 -1.33
C VAL A 119 -44.84 4.90 -1.31
N TYR A 120 -43.56 4.63 -1.11
CA TYR A 120 -42.49 5.61 -1.13
C TYR A 120 -41.62 5.36 -2.35
N ILE A 121 -41.49 6.34 -3.24
CA ILE A 121 -40.82 6.20 -4.54
C ILE A 121 -39.65 7.16 -4.58
N TYR A 122 -38.45 6.70 -4.89
CA TYR A 122 -37.25 7.53 -4.92
C TYR A 122 -36.37 7.18 -6.12
N ASN A 123 -35.40 8.03 -6.43
CA ASN A 123 -34.44 7.80 -7.51
C ASN A 123 -33.05 7.68 -6.88
N ASP A 124 -32.36 6.58 -7.18
CA ASP A 124 -31.00 6.31 -6.68
C ASP A 124 -30.01 7.42 -7.02
N GLN A 125 -30.27 8.16 -8.10
CA GLN A 125 -29.43 9.25 -8.56
C GLN A 125 -29.59 10.53 -7.75
N PHE A 126 -30.49 10.61 -6.78
CA PHE A 126 -30.72 11.81 -5.95
C PHE A 126 -30.13 11.70 -4.53
N GLY A 127 -29.20 10.76 -4.32
CA GLY A 127 -28.43 10.71 -3.07
C GLY A 127 -29.22 10.35 -1.82
N TYR A 128 -30.33 9.62 -1.98
CA TYR A 128 -31.25 9.24 -0.92
C TYR A 128 -31.63 7.76 -1.02
N ASN A 129 -31.50 6.98 0.07
CA ASN A 129 -32.06 5.64 0.16
C ASN A 129 -33.24 5.61 1.17
N TYR A 130 -34.16 4.65 1.04
CA TYR A 130 -35.32 4.53 1.94
C TYR A 130 -34.95 4.31 3.42
N LEU A 131 -33.80 3.67 3.72
CA LEU A 131 -33.33 3.45 5.10
C LEU A 131 -32.81 4.74 5.77
N ASP A 132 -32.50 5.79 5.00
CA ASP A 132 -32.09 7.10 5.49
C ASP A 132 -33.27 7.93 6.04
N TYR A 133 -34.50 7.41 6.03
CA TYR A 133 -35.70 8.12 6.51
C TYR A 133 -35.64 8.57 7.99
N LEU A 134 -34.72 7.98 8.78
CA LEU A 134 -34.44 8.41 10.16
C LEU A 134 -33.64 9.72 10.23
N ASN A 135 -32.90 10.07 9.17
CA ASN A 135 -32.23 11.36 9.00
C ASN A 135 -33.18 12.34 8.29
N LYS A 136 -33.91 13.13 9.08
CA LYS A 136 -34.97 14.07 8.65
C LYS A 136 -34.54 15.21 7.68
N ASN A 137 -33.31 15.22 7.19
CA ASN A 137 -32.73 16.37 6.48
C ASN A 137 -32.60 16.22 4.96
N LYS A 138 -32.80 15.02 4.38
CA LYS A 138 -32.82 14.78 2.94
C LYS A 138 -34.12 14.09 2.54
N GLN A 139 -34.85 14.58 1.55
CA GLN A 139 -36.12 14.00 1.08
C GLN A 139 -36.27 14.20 -0.43
N CYS A 140 -36.03 13.13 -1.20
CA CYS A 140 -36.00 13.15 -2.66
C CYS A 140 -36.87 12.05 -3.25
N ASN A 141 -38.17 12.25 -3.15
CA ASN A 141 -39.14 11.19 -3.34
C ASN A 141 -40.47 11.68 -3.90
N VAL A 142 -41.22 10.73 -4.43
CA VAL A 142 -42.65 10.80 -4.69
C VAL A 142 -43.32 9.83 -3.73
N GLN A 143 -44.33 10.29 -3.02
CA GLN A 143 -45.03 9.47 -2.03
C GLN A 143 -46.50 9.39 -2.40
N TYR A 144 -47.03 8.17 -2.46
CA TYR A 144 -48.48 7.95 -2.39
C TYR A 144 -48.80 7.53 -0.95
N LEU A 145 -49.68 8.27 -0.28
CA LEU A 145 -50.02 7.97 1.11
C LEU A 145 -51.48 8.33 1.37
N ILE A 146 -52.25 7.34 1.82
CA ILE A 146 -53.66 7.56 2.16
C ILE A 146 -53.73 8.44 3.40
N GLY A 147 -54.47 9.55 3.29
CA GLY A 147 -54.62 10.54 4.37
C GLY A 147 -53.67 11.72 4.26
N ASP A 148 -52.70 11.69 3.33
CA ASP A 148 -51.93 12.88 2.97
C ASP A 148 -52.80 13.88 2.18
N LYS A 149 -52.54 15.18 2.35
CA LYS A 149 -53.37 16.27 1.81
C LYS A 149 -53.45 16.22 0.27
N ASP A 150 -52.34 15.90 -0.37
CA ASP A 150 -52.23 15.90 -1.84
C ASP A 150 -52.39 14.50 -2.46
N LEU A 151 -52.61 13.47 -1.63
CA LEU A 151 -52.70 12.02 -1.97
C LEU A 151 -51.43 11.42 -2.61
N VAL A 152 -50.84 12.13 -3.58
CA VAL A 152 -49.51 11.89 -4.11
C VAL A 152 -48.69 13.18 -3.99
N SER A 153 -47.66 13.16 -3.15
CA SER A 153 -46.75 14.28 -2.93
C SER A 153 -45.40 14.04 -3.59
N ALA A 154 -44.67 15.13 -3.86
CA ALA A 154 -43.29 15.08 -4.32
C ALA A 154 -42.48 16.02 -3.42
N THR A 155 -41.31 15.56 -2.96
CA THR A 155 -40.41 16.35 -2.13
C THR A 155 -39.03 16.39 -2.77
N ALA A 156 -38.48 17.60 -2.89
CA ALA A 156 -37.19 17.86 -3.51
C ALA A 156 -36.22 18.58 -2.55
N GLN A 157 -35.99 17.99 -1.38
CA GLN A 157 -35.09 18.51 -0.35
C GLN A 157 -33.74 17.81 -0.41
N ASP A 158 -32.69 18.56 -0.76
CA ASP A 158 -31.30 18.09 -0.89
C ASP A 158 -31.07 16.95 -1.90
N CYS A 159 -31.71 17.06 -3.07
CA CYS A 159 -31.66 16.06 -4.14
C CYS A 159 -30.45 16.20 -5.05
N LEU A 160 -29.28 16.27 -4.43
CA LEU A 160 -28.02 16.23 -5.15
C LEU A 160 -27.64 14.77 -5.42
N PRO A 161 -27.11 14.44 -6.60
CA PRO A 161 -26.55 13.12 -6.83
C PRO A 161 -25.48 12.81 -5.81
N TYR A 162 -25.54 11.59 -5.24
CA TYR A 162 -24.62 11.12 -4.19
C TYR A 162 -23.15 11.41 -4.54
N ASN A 163 -22.83 11.28 -5.83
CA ASN A 163 -21.58 11.70 -6.43
C ASN A 163 -21.80 11.99 -7.93
N ALA A 164 -21.86 13.27 -8.31
CA ALA A 164 -22.02 13.67 -9.73
C ALA A 164 -20.87 13.15 -10.62
N ALA A 165 -19.64 13.07 -10.07
CA ALA A 165 -18.50 12.53 -10.78
C ALA A 165 -18.67 11.03 -11.07
N LEU A 166 -19.19 10.26 -10.11
CA LEU A 166 -19.50 8.83 -10.31
C LEU A 166 -20.59 8.60 -11.37
N ILE A 167 -21.60 9.47 -11.43
CA ILE A 167 -22.64 9.38 -12.47
C ILE A 167 -22.03 9.64 -13.85
N ASP A 168 -21.12 10.60 -13.98
CA ASP A 168 -20.47 10.93 -15.25
C ASP A 168 -19.36 9.92 -15.65
N ALA A 169 -18.78 9.22 -14.66
CA ALA A 169 -17.69 8.25 -14.83
C ALA A 169 -18.05 7.02 -15.67
N TYR A 170 -17.01 6.35 -16.17
CA TYR A 170 -17.10 5.02 -16.77
C TYR A 170 -16.88 3.93 -15.71
N GLY A 171 -17.61 2.82 -15.79
CA GLY A 171 -17.33 1.63 -14.98
C GLY A 171 -16.38 0.68 -15.72
N PHE A 172 -15.19 0.46 -15.18
CA PHE A 172 -14.10 -0.28 -15.82
C PHE A 172 -14.50 -1.70 -16.25
N ILE A 173 -15.18 -2.44 -15.37
CA ILE A 173 -15.60 -3.81 -15.66
C ILE A 173 -17.04 -3.92 -16.22
N ASP A 174 -17.76 -2.81 -16.36
CA ASP A 174 -19.21 -2.86 -16.60
C ASP A 174 -19.56 -3.44 -17.99
N ASP A 175 -18.67 -3.24 -18.97
CA ASP A 175 -18.80 -3.79 -20.33
C ASP A 175 -18.26 -5.22 -20.46
N GLN A 176 -17.65 -5.78 -19.40
CA GLN A 176 -17.10 -7.13 -19.44
C GLN A 176 -18.20 -8.19 -19.28
N PRO A 177 -18.03 -9.38 -19.89
CA PRO A 177 -18.92 -10.51 -19.65
C PRO A 177 -18.99 -10.89 -18.17
N VAL A 178 -20.20 -11.08 -17.66
CA VAL A 178 -20.46 -11.47 -16.26
C VAL A 178 -20.64 -12.99 -16.19
N THR A 179 -19.85 -13.66 -15.35
CA THR A 179 -19.94 -15.11 -15.10
C THR A 179 -20.64 -15.37 -13.76
N ASN A 180 -21.69 -16.20 -13.74
CA ASN A 180 -22.36 -16.52 -12.47
C ASN A 180 -21.50 -17.45 -11.61
N HIS A 181 -21.22 -17.05 -10.37
CA HIS A 181 -20.51 -17.87 -9.39
C HIS A 181 -21.44 -18.46 -8.31
N LEU A 182 -22.67 -17.96 -8.21
CA LEU A 182 -23.61 -18.34 -7.15
C LEU A 182 -24.48 -19.53 -7.55
N SER A 183 -24.89 -20.31 -6.56
CA SER A 183 -26.00 -21.26 -6.65
C SER A 183 -27.24 -20.65 -6.01
N GLY A 184 -28.39 -20.65 -6.70
CA GLY A 184 -29.62 -20.02 -6.22
C GLY A 184 -30.38 -19.32 -7.33
N ASP A 185 -31.37 -18.51 -6.95
CA ASP A 185 -32.18 -17.69 -7.85
C ASP A 185 -31.64 -16.25 -8.00
N PHE A 186 -30.65 -15.86 -7.21
CA PHE A 186 -29.82 -14.67 -7.44
C PHE A 186 -28.52 -15.05 -8.17
N ALA A 187 -28.35 -14.56 -9.39
CA ALA A 187 -27.14 -14.80 -10.17
C ALA A 187 -26.20 -13.58 -10.17
N ALA A 188 -24.94 -13.81 -9.79
CA ALA A 188 -23.95 -12.75 -9.74
C ALA A 188 -22.53 -13.30 -9.93
N GLN A 189 -21.66 -12.44 -10.47
CA GLN A 189 -20.22 -12.68 -10.45
C GLN A 189 -19.62 -12.17 -9.15
N VAL A 190 -18.90 -13.04 -8.46
CA VAL A 190 -18.13 -12.70 -7.26
C VAL A 190 -16.66 -12.54 -7.64
N ARG A 191 -16.00 -11.50 -7.12
CA ARG A 191 -14.55 -11.27 -7.20
C ARG A 191 -13.98 -10.92 -5.83
N PHE A 192 -12.74 -11.31 -5.58
CA PHE A 192 -11.93 -10.91 -4.44
C PHE A 192 -10.77 -10.06 -4.96
N ILE A 193 -10.60 -8.85 -4.45
CA ILE A 193 -9.53 -7.95 -4.87
C ILE A 193 -8.57 -7.77 -3.70
N GLN A 194 -7.32 -8.17 -3.92
CA GLN A 194 -6.20 -8.06 -2.99
C GLN A 194 -5.09 -7.22 -3.64
N ASN A 195 -3.85 -7.70 -3.73
CA ASN A 195 -2.85 -7.05 -4.60
C ASN A 195 -3.28 -7.05 -6.08
N GLN A 196 -4.11 -8.01 -6.49
CA GLN A 196 -4.70 -8.14 -7.82
C GLN A 196 -6.10 -8.76 -7.72
N THR A 197 -6.87 -8.66 -8.80
CA THR A 197 -8.21 -9.27 -8.90
C THR A 197 -8.11 -10.79 -9.02
N ALA A 198 -8.92 -11.51 -8.24
CA ALA A 198 -9.13 -12.95 -8.31
C ALA A 198 -10.63 -13.27 -8.30
N GLU A 199 -11.00 -14.41 -8.88
CA GLU A 199 -12.33 -15.00 -8.80
C GLU A 199 -12.34 -16.19 -7.81
N PRO A 200 -13.51 -16.66 -7.34
CA PRO A 200 -13.59 -17.80 -6.44
C PRO A 200 -12.96 -19.07 -7.03
N PHE A 201 -13.06 -19.29 -8.34
CA PHE A 201 -12.50 -20.45 -9.04
C PHE A 201 -12.22 -20.10 -10.51
N GLY A 202 -11.46 -20.94 -11.22
CA GLY A 202 -11.16 -20.75 -12.66
C GLY A 202 -10.07 -19.73 -12.97
N ASN A 203 -9.31 -19.27 -11.96
CA ASN A 203 -8.25 -18.27 -12.13
C ASN A 203 -7.11 -18.74 -13.04
N ASP A 204 -6.76 -20.03 -12.98
CA ASP A 204 -5.66 -20.58 -13.77
C ASP A 204 -5.89 -20.44 -15.28
N GLU A 205 -7.11 -20.72 -15.74
CA GLU A 205 -7.52 -20.60 -17.15
C GLU A 205 -7.49 -19.15 -17.65
N LYS A 206 -7.61 -18.19 -16.74
CA LYS A 206 -7.58 -16.74 -17.01
C LYS A 206 -6.18 -16.13 -16.89
N GLU A 207 -5.17 -16.92 -16.55
CA GLU A 207 -3.83 -16.43 -16.19
C GLU A 207 -3.85 -15.36 -15.09
N GLN A 208 -4.72 -15.57 -14.10
CA GLN A 208 -4.89 -14.70 -12.93
C GLN A 208 -4.41 -15.40 -11.65
N GLN A 209 -4.08 -14.62 -10.63
CA GLN A 209 -3.75 -15.16 -9.32
C GLN A 209 -4.99 -15.77 -8.65
N ARG A 210 -4.76 -16.69 -7.72
CA ARG A 210 -5.79 -17.17 -6.78
C ARG A 210 -5.85 -16.28 -5.54
N ILE A 211 -6.89 -16.47 -4.74
CA ILE A 211 -7.13 -15.69 -3.52
C ILE A 211 -6.04 -16.03 -2.50
N VAL A 212 -5.22 -15.05 -2.10
CA VAL A 212 -4.18 -15.26 -1.09
C VAL A 212 -4.86 -15.49 0.26
N SER A 213 -4.63 -16.65 0.89
CA SER A 213 -5.15 -16.94 2.22
C SER A 213 -4.63 -15.94 3.25
N GLN A 214 -5.41 -15.67 4.28
CA GLN A 214 -5.05 -14.83 5.42
C GLN A 214 -4.60 -13.41 5.01
N ARG A 215 -5.22 -12.88 3.96
CA ARG A 215 -5.03 -11.52 3.47
C ARG A 215 -6.38 -10.85 3.27
N GLU A 216 -6.50 -9.63 3.77
CA GLU A 216 -7.70 -8.81 3.61
C GLU A 216 -8.06 -8.66 2.13
N ALA A 217 -9.35 -8.74 1.81
CA ALA A 217 -9.84 -8.69 0.44
C ALA A 217 -11.09 -7.81 0.32
N LEU A 218 -11.13 -6.98 -0.71
CA LEU A 218 -12.37 -6.34 -1.14
C LEU A 218 -13.20 -7.38 -1.90
N LEU A 219 -14.34 -7.75 -1.34
CA LEU A 219 -15.34 -8.59 -2.01
C LEU A 219 -16.17 -7.70 -2.94
N VAL A 220 -16.26 -8.08 -4.21
CA VAL A 220 -17.07 -7.39 -5.21
C VAL A 220 -18.09 -8.35 -5.80
N VAL A 221 -19.37 -7.96 -5.75
CA VAL A 221 -20.50 -8.73 -6.27
C VAL A 221 -21.12 -7.92 -7.40
N THR A 222 -21.01 -8.44 -8.63
CA THR A 222 -21.60 -7.84 -9.83
C THR A 222 -22.83 -8.65 -10.22
N PRO A 223 -24.06 -8.15 -9.98
CA PRO A 223 -25.28 -8.82 -10.39
C PRO A 223 -25.36 -9.01 -11.91
N MET A 224 -26.02 -10.07 -12.37
CA MET A 224 -26.32 -10.24 -13.79
C MET A 224 -27.26 -9.12 -14.26
N ALA A 225 -27.24 -8.77 -15.56
CA ALA A 225 -27.95 -7.58 -16.07
C ALA A 225 -29.47 -7.56 -15.79
N ASN A 226 -30.09 -8.72 -15.59
CA ASN A 226 -31.51 -8.85 -15.27
C ASN A 226 -31.81 -8.81 -13.77
N ASP A 227 -30.80 -9.11 -12.95
CA ASP A 227 -30.89 -9.11 -11.50
C ASP A 227 -30.36 -7.75 -11.04
N ASN A 228 -31.24 -6.78 -10.88
CA ASN A 228 -30.84 -5.45 -10.45
C ASN A 228 -31.29 -5.17 -9.00
N PRO A 229 -30.58 -5.74 -8.01
CA PRO A 229 -30.99 -5.67 -6.61
C PRO A 229 -30.87 -4.23 -6.09
N GLN A 230 -31.85 -3.83 -5.28
CA GLN A 230 -31.82 -2.53 -4.61
C GLN A 230 -30.76 -2.48 -3.50
N SER A 231 -30.63 -3.59 -2.78
CA SER A 231 -29.64 -3.86 -1.74
C SER A 231 -29.28 -5.35 -1.76
N ILE A 232 -28.11 -5.66 -1.20
CA ILE A 232 -27.64 -7.03 -1.00
C ILE A 232 -27.23 -7.18 0.47
N GLU A 233 -27.94 -8.03 1.20
CA GLU A 233 -27.48 -8.54 2.48
C GLU A 233 -26.49 -9.68 2.25
N LEU A 234 -25.39 -9.66 2.99
CA LEU A 234 -24.37 -10.69 3.00
C LEU A 234 -24.31 -11.36 4.38
N LYS A 235 -24.45 -12.68 4.40
CA LYS A 235 -24.17 -13.54 5.55
C LYS A 235 -22.84 -14.26 5.31
N ILE A 236 -21.91 -14.07 6.24
CA ILE A 236 -20.53 -14.57 6.15
C ILE A 236 -20.38 -15.74 7.10
N PHE A 237 -19.97 -16.88 6.58
CA PHE A 237 -19.78 -18.10 7.36
C PHE A 237 -18.34 -18.57 7.30
N LYS A 238 -17.92 -19.24 8.37
CA LYS A 238 -16.64 -19.94 8.46
C LYS A 238 -16.89 -21.32 9.05
N ASP A 239 -16.54 -22.36 8.31
CA ASP A 239 -16.75 -23.76 8.70
C ASP A 239 -18.22 -24.04 9.11
N GLY A 240 -19.15 -23.40 8.41
CA GLY A 240 -20.60 -23.48 8.66
C GLY A 240 -21.13 -22.62 9.80
N VAL A 241 -20.26 -21.90 10.52
CA VAL A 241 -20.65 -20.98 11.61
C VAL A 241 -20.84 -19.57 11.07
N LEU A 242 -22.01 -18.97 11.32
CA LEU A 242 -22.28 -17.57 10.96
C LEU A 242 -21.38 -16.65 11.79
N LEU A 243 -20.51 -15.91 11.12
CA LEU A 243 -19.64 -14.90 11.73
C LEU A 243 -20.35 -13.56 11.83
N GLU A 244 -20.94 -13.11 10.72
CA GLU A 244 -21.56 -11.79 10.62
C GLU A 244 -22.63 -11.76 9.52
N THR A 245 -23.65 -10.92 9.73
CA THR A 245 -24.58 -10.45 8.71
C THR A 245 -24.37 -8.96 8.50
N ARG A 246 -24.18 -8.52 7.25
CA ARG A 246 -23.98 -7.10 6.91
C ARG A 246 -24.65 -6.71 5.61
N GLN A 247 -25.03 -5.45 5.49
CA GLN A 247 -25.45 -4.87 4.22
C GLN A 247 -24.21 -4.53 3.39
N MET A 248 -24.20 -4.92 2.12
CA MET A 248 -23.11 -4.57 1.20
C MET A 248 -23.19 -3.10 0.78
N THR A 249 -22.02 -2.51 0.55
CA THR A 249 -21.88 -1.14 0.05
C THR A 249 -22.49 -1.03 -1.34
N SER A 250 -23.37 -0.04 -1.53
CA SER A 250 -24.03 0.25 -2.80
C SER A 250 -23.02 0.67 -3.88
N PRO A 251 -23.27 0.39 -5.17
CA PRO A 251 -22.43 0.85 -6.28
C PRO A 251 -22.21 2.37 -6.31
N LEU A 252 -23.09 3.15 -5.66
CA LEU A 252 -22.96 4.60 -5.53
C LEU A 252 -21.85 5.04 -4.56
N HIS A 253 -21.31 4.10 -3.79
CA HIS A 253 -20.33 4.32 -2.72
C HIS A 253 -19.10 3.42 -2.90
N ILE A 254 -18.82 3.00 -4.13
CA ILE A 254 -17.64 2.19 -4.42
C ILE A 254 -16.37 3.00 -4.15
N LEU A 255 -15.29 2.31 -3.74
CA LEU A 255 -14.00 2.92 -3.51
C LEU A 255 -13.47 3.62 -4.77
N GLU A 256 -12.87 4.79 -4.56
CA GLU A 256 -12.19 5.55 -5.60
C GLU A 256 -10.90 4.85 -6.04
N SER A 257 -10.39 5.23 -7.22
CA SER A 257 -9.08 4.75 -7.68
C SER A 257 -7.95 5.68 -7.27
N ASP A 258 -6.73 5.17 -7.24
CA ASP A 258 -5.52 5.92 -6.92
C ASP A 258 -5.02 6.82 -8.06
N ARG A 259 -5.93 7.37 -8.86
CA ARG A 259 -5.64 8.28 -9.98
C ARG A 259 -4.66 9.40 -9.60
N SER A 260 -3.60 9.60 -10.40
CA SER A 260 -2.57 10.62 -10.12
C SER A 260 -2.78 11.97 -10.80
N LYS A 261 -3.60 12.05 -11.88
CA LYS A 261 -3.75 13.26 -12.70
C LYS A 261 -5.20 13.59 -12.99
N HIS A 262 -5.59 14.84 -12.71
CA HIS A 262 -6.91 15.38 -13.01
C HIS A 262 -6.86 16.18 -14.31
N ASP A 263 -7.61 15.76 -15.33
CA ASP A 263 -7.75 16.44 -16.62
C ASP A 263 -9.18 16.32 -17.17
N ASP A 264 -9.40 16.70 -18.44
CA ASP A 264 -10.71 16.74 -19.10
C ASP A 264 -11.34 15.36 -19.36
N ARG A 265 -10.62 14.27 -19.10
CA ARG A 265 -11.18 12.92 -19.21
C ARG A 265 -12.13 12.64 -18.06
N LYS A 266 -13.23 11.97 -18.39
CA LYS A 266 -14.17 11.38 -17.43
C LYS A 266 -13.42 10.48 -16.47
N ASP A 267 -13.95 10.37 -15.26
CA ASP A 267 -13.36 9.47 -14.30
C ASP A 267 -13.64 8.00 -14.65
N VAL A 268 -12.84 7.09 -14.10
CA VAL A 268 -13.03 5.65 -14.26
C VAL A 268 -13.09 5.02 -12.88
N VAL A 269 -14.26 4.50 -12.54
CA VAL A 269 -14.47 3.73 -11.30
C VAL A 269 -14.45 2.25 -11.62
N TYR A 270 -14.22 1.40 -10.61
CA TYR A 270 -14.16 -0.04 -10.84
C TYR A 270 -15.44 -0.59 -11.50
N SER A 271 -16.62 -0.23 -10.96
CA SER A 271 -17.93 -0.60 -11.51
C SER A 271 -19.01 0.36 -11.02
N LYS A 272 -20.02 0.63 -11.86
CA LYS A 272 -21.20 1.44 -11.50
C LYS A 272 -22.40 0.59 -11.07
N ARG A 273 -22.27 -0.73 -11.06
CA ARG A 273 -23.34 -1.67 -10.70
C ARG A 273 -22.94 -2.76 -9.71
N SER A 274 -21.69 -2.76 -9.24
CA SER A 274 -21.21 -3.78 -8.31
C SER A 274 -21.35 -3.33 -6.86
N PHE A 275 -21.77 -4.25 -6.00
CA PHE A 275 -21.80 -4.07 -4.55
C PHE A 275 -20.48 -4.53 -3.96
N THR A 276 -20.01 -3.87 -2.91
CA THR A 276 -18.70 -4.17 -2.31
C THR A 276 -18.76 -4.31 -0.79
N THR A 277 -17.79 -5.01 -0.21
CA THR A 277 -17.51 -4.99 1.23
C THR A 277 -16.09 -5.50 1.49
N VAL A 278 -15.46 -5.11 2.58
CA VAL A 278 -14.12 -5.60 2.95
C VAL A 278 -14.25 -6.81 3.86
N LEU A 279 -13.58 -7.91 3.49
CA LEU A 279 -13.45 -9.10 4.31
C LEU A 279 -12.12 -9.06 5.09
N PRO A 280 -12.16 -9.07 6.44
CA PRO A 280 -10.98 -9.19 7.27
C PRO A 280 -10.10 -10.38 6.88
N TRP A 281 -8.78 -10.18 6.97
CA TRP A 281 -7.78 -11.17 6.55
C TRP A 281 -8.01 -12.56 7.16
N ASN A 282 -8.41 -12.65 8.43
CA ASN A 282 -8.58 -13.90 9.17
C ASN A 282 -9.83 -14.69 8.77
N TRP A 283 -10.69 -14.13 7.90
CA TRP A 283 -11.82 -14.85 7.33
C TRP A 283 -11.53 -15.37 5.92
N VAL A 284 -10.56 -14.77 5.23
CA VAL A 284 -10.20 -15.09 3.84
C VAL A 284 -9.24 -16.29 3.81
N GLU A 285 -9.75 -17.47 4.10
CA GLU A 285 -9.03 -18.75 3.97
C GLU A 285 -10.03 -19.93 3.91
N LYS A 286 -9.56 -21.16 3.66
CA LYS A 286 -10.39 -22.38 3.52
C LYS A 286 -11.49 -22.47 4.58
N GLY A 287 -12.73 -22.77 4.14
CA GLY A 287 -13.90 -22.86 5.02
C GLY A 287 -14.79 -21.61 5.00
N LEU A 288 -14.36 -20.52 4.35
CA LEU A 288 -15.21 -19.36 4.07
C LEU A 288 -16.37 -19.73 3.13
N SER A 289 -17.60 -19.38 3.49
CA SER A 289 -18.74 -19.42 2.56
C SER A 289 -19.61 -18.17 2.72
N LEU A 290 -20.28 -17.78 1.63
CA LEU A 290 -21.01 -16.52 1.54
C LEU A 290 -22.43 -16.78 1.05
N GLN A 291 -23.42 -16.20 1.75
CA GLN A 291 -24.81 -16.22 1.32
C GLN A 291 -25.30 -14.80 1.10
N PHE A 292 -25.89 -14.56 -0.06
CA PHE A 292 -26.39 -13.27 -0.49
C PHE A 292 -27.91 -13.31 -0.53
N SER A 293 -28.55 -12.24 -0.07
CA SER A 293 -29.99 -12.08 -0.14
C SER A 293 -30.32 -10.68 -0.64
N THR A 294 -31.11 -10.58 -1.70
CA THR A 294 -31.52 -9.31 -2.29
C THR A 294 -32.81 -8.81 -1.64
N TYR A 295 -33.07 -7.51 -1.74
CA TYR A 295 -34.35 -6.94 -1.31
C TYR A 295 -35.57 -7.61 -1.94
N ALA A 296 -35.44 -8.13 -3.17
CA ALA A 296 -36.52 -8.81 -3.89
C ALA A 296 -36.74 -10.27 -3.45
N GLY A 297 -36.04 -10.72 -2.40
CA GLY A 297 -36.14 -12.09 -1.88
C GLY A 297 -35.31 -13.12 -2.63
N LEU A 298 -34.59 -12.73 -3.70
CA LEU A 298 -33.66 -13.64 -4.39
C LEU A 298 -32.46 -13.95 -3.50
N SER A 299 -31.96 -15.17 -3.60
CA SER A 299 -30.90 -15.73 -2.77
C SER A 299 -29.82 -16.40 -3.62
N GLY A 300 -28.57 -16.28 -3.20
CA GLY A 300 -27.45 -16.92 -3.89
C GLY A 300 -26.36 -17.32 -2.90
N GLU A 301 -25.78 -18.48 -3.10
CA GLU A 301 -24.75 -19.05 -2.24
C GLU A 301 -23.45 -19.28 -3.01
N LEU A 302 -22.33 -18.88 -2.39
CA LEU A 302 -20.99 -19.32 -2.74
C LEU A 302 -20.50 -20.26 -1.62
N SER A 303 -20.54 -21.55 -1.89
CA SER A 303 -20.13 -22.59 -0.95
C SER A 303 -18.62 -22.65 -0.77
N ALA A 304 -18.16 -23.12 0.39
CA ALA A 304 -16.74 -23.09 0.76
C ALA A 304 -15.82 -23.95 -0.13
N ASP A 305 -16.35 -25.05 -0.67
CA ASP A 305 -15.65 -25.95 -1.60
C ASP A 305 -15.44 -25.34 -2.99
N ARG A 306 -16.06 -24.19 -3.27
CA ARG A 306 -15.93 -23.47 -4.54
C ARG A 306 -15.00 -22.26 -4.45
N ILE A 307 -14.26 -22.10 -3.37
CA ILE A 307 -13.28 -21.02 -3.22
C ILE A 307 -11.88 -21.61 -3.24
N ASP A 308 -11.08 -21.20 -4.23
CA ASP A 308 -9.71 -21.65 -4.45
C ASP A 308 -8.73 -20.66 -3.82
N PHE A 309 -8.17 -21.06 -2.68
CA PHE A 309 -7.18 -20.28 -1.95
C PHE A 309 -5.75 -20.71 -2.29
N ALA A 310 -4.90 -19.72 -2.46
CA ALA A 310 -3.46 -19.86 -2.48
C ALA A 310 -2.85 -19.72 -1.08
N ILE A 311 -1.56 -20.05 -1.01
CA ILE A 311 -0.76 -20.02 0.20
C ILE A 311 -0.80 -18.66 0.93
N PRO A 312 -0.89 -18.64 2.28
CA PRO A 312 -0.69 -17.43 3.07
C PRO A 312 0.82 -17.10 3.20
N ALA A 313 1.48 -16.79 2.09
CA ALA A 313 2.93 -16.62 2.04
C ALA A 313 3.42 -15.47 2.94
N HIS A 314 4.45 -15.77 3.75
CA HIS A 314 5.28 -14.78 4.44
C HIS A 314 6.59 -14.53 3.68
N LEU A 315 7.11 -13.29 3.70
CA LEU A 315 8.39 -12.94 3.10
C LEU A 315 9.26 -12.10 4.03
N ASP A 316 10.47 -12.59 4.32
CA ASP A 316 11.48 -11.85 5.07
C ASP A 316 12.33 -10.96 4.15
N LEU A 317 12.51 -9.69 4.53
CA LEU A 317 13.26 -8.67 3.79
C LEU A 317 14.35 -8.00 4.67
N PRO A 318 15.47 -8.69 4.99
CA PRO A 318 16.58 -8.06 5.69
C PRO A 318 17.27 -7.00 4.82
N MET A 319 17.54 -5.83 5.37
CA MET A 319 18.09 -4.69 4.64
C MET A 319 19.40 -4.20 5.25
N ILE A 320 20.44 -4.01 4.42
CA ILE A 320 21.76 -3.55 4.87
C ILE A 320 22.36 -2.51 3.92
N ARG A 321 23.02 -1.50 4.50
CA ARG A 321 23.85 -0.50 3.78
C ARG A 321 25.34 -0.81 3.93
N ILE A 322 26.06 -0.84 2.82
CA ILE A 322 27.45 -1.33 2.75
C ILE A 322 28.34 -0.29 2.05
N GLY A 323 29.36 0.20 2.74
CA GLY A 323 30.42 1.03 2.18
C GLY A 323 31.73 0.25 2.04
N MET A 324 32.17 0.01 0.81
CA MET A 324 33.40 -0.75 0.53
C MET A 324 34.54 0.23 0.19
N LEU A 325 35.47 0.42 1.14
CA LEU A 325 36.57 1.41 1.05
C LEU A 325 36.07 2.87 0.98
N THR A 326 34.85 3.10 1.47
CA THR A 326 34.15 4.39 1.53
C THR A 326 33.04 4.32 2.58
N GLU A 327 32.46 5.46 2.96
CA GLU A 327 31.22 5.51 3.76
C GLU A 327 30.06 4.76 3.07
N PRO A 328 29.17 4.11 3.84
CA PRO A 328 27.95 3.51 3.32
C PRO A 328 27.03 4.56 2.70
N PRO A 329 26.13 4.18 1.78
CA PRO A 329 25.19 5.12 1.19
C PRO A 329 24.25 5.73 2.25
N ALA A 330 23.67 6.88 1.97
CA ALA A 330 22.63 7.45 2.83
C ALA A 330 21.40 6.53 2.91
N ALA A 331 20.72 6.56 4.05
CA ALA A 331 19.44 5.86 4.24
C ALA A 331 18.42 6.31 3.18
N LYS A 332 17.60 5.37 2.72
CA LYS A 332 16.63 5.55 1.64
C LYS A 332 15.20 5.61 2.20
N PRO A 333 14.19 6.09 1.44
CA PRO A 333 12.83 6.20 1.94
C PRO A 333 12.29 4.94 2.65
N LEU A 334 12.53 3.74 2.09
CA LEU A 334 12.12 2.47 2.71
C LEU A 334 12.80 2.18 4.07
N GLU A 335 14.00 2.71 4.33
CA GLU A 335 14.67 2.61 5.63
C GLU A 335 14.21 3.72 6.59
N LEU A 336 13.98 4.93 6.07
CA LEU A 336 13.60 6.09 6.88
C LEU A 336 12.16 6.00 7.38
N GLN A 337 11.26 5.39 6.61
CA GLN A 337 9.84 5.22 6.93
C GLN A 337 9.37 3.81 6.56
N THR A 338 9.99 2.79 7.16
CA THR A 338 9.78 1.37 6.81
C THR A 338 8.33 0.93 6.87
N ALA A 339 7.57 1.35 7.88
CA ALA A 339 6.16 0.97 7.98
C ALA A 339 5.32 1.58 6.85
N HIS A 340 5.57 2.84 6.46
CA HIS A 340 4.84 3.52 5.39
C HIS A 340 5.12 2.91 4.02
N TYR A 341 6.38 2.95 3.58
CA TYR A 341 6.77 2.43 2.26
C TYR A 341 6.65 0.90 2.20
N GLY A 342 6.88 0.19 3.31
CA GLY A 342 6.61 -1.24 3.39
C GLY A 342 5.13 -1.55 3.18
N SER A 343 4.22 -0.76 3.75
CA SER A 343 2.76 -0.98 3.59
C SER A 343 2.31 -0.78 2.15
N GLU A 344 2.85 0.22 1.44
CA GLU A 344 2.60 0.42 0.01
C GLU A 344 3.18 -0.73 -0.83
N LEU A 345 4.40 -1.18 -0.51
CA LEU A 345 5.07 -2.28 -1.23
C LEU A 345 4.32 -3.59 -1.05
N PHE A 346 3.81 -3.88 0.15
CA PHE A 346 2.99 -5.05 0.46
C PHE A 346 1.73 -5.15 -0.42
N GLN A 347 1.15 -4.01 -0.82
CA GLN A 347 -0.02 -4.00 -1.71
C GLN A 347 0.31 -4.50 -3.12
N ARG A 348 1.58 -4.57 -3.51
CA ARG A 348 1.98 -4.95 -4.88
C ARG A 348 2.27 -6.45 -5.04
N PHE A 349 2.59 -7.16 -3.96
CA PHE A 349 2.94 -8.58 -4.01
C PHE A 349 1.83 -9.48 -3.46
N PRO A 350 1.64 -10.71 -3.98
CA PRO A 350 0.64 -11.67 -3.48
C PRO A 350 1.10 -12.37 -2.20
N LEU A 351 1.20 -11.62 -1.10
CA LEU A 351 1.68 -12.07 0.21
C LEU A 351 0.58 -11.96 1.28
N ALA A 352 0.59 -12.83 2.28
CA ALA A 352 -0.24 -12.65 3.47
C ALA A 352 0.43 -11.75 4.52
N SER A 353 1.76 -11.80 4.60
CA SER A 353 2.55 -10.87 5.39
C SER A 353 3.97 -10.74 4.87
N MET A 354 4.67 -9.68 5.29
CA MET A 354 6.10 -9.50 5.06
C MET A 354 6.76 -8.81 6.24
N THR A 355 8.03 -9.12 6.50
CA THR A 355 8.81 -8.48 7.56
C THR A 355 10.04 -7.80 6.97
N ILE A 356 10.14 -6.48 7.14
CA ILE A 356 11.35 -5.73 6.79
C ILE A 356 12.18 -5.54 8.06
N SER A 357 13.42 -5.99 8.03
CA SER A 357 14.34 -5.89 9.18
C SER A 357 15.62 -5.16 8.81
N SER A 358 16.02 -4.19 9.61
CA SER A 358 17.21 -3.38 9.35
C SER A 358 18.47 -4.01 9.96
N TYR A 359 19.57 -3.93 9.23
CA TYR A 359 20.92 -4.08 9.76
C TYR A 359 21.57 -2.70 9.93
N LEU A 360 22.44 -2.56 10.95
CA LEU A 360 23.28 -1.37 11.05
C LEU A 360 24.15 -1.22 9.79
N PRO A 361 24.37 0.02 9.31
CA PRO A 361 25.23 0.27 8.16
C PRO A 361 26.67 -0.17 8.48
N ILE A 362 27.35 -0.75 7.50
CA ILE A 362 28.74 -1.20 7.67
C ILE A 362 29.68 -0.45 6.72
N LYS A 363 30.79 0.04 7.29
CA LYS A 363 31.94 0.58 6.57
C LYS A 363 33.09 -0.43 6.60
N LEU A 364 33.64 -0.73 5.44
CA LEU A 364 34.74 -1.67 5.26
C LEU A 364 35.99 -0.90 4.81
N ASP A 365 36.85 -0.50 5.76
CA ASP A 365 38.13 0.16 5.45
C ASP A 365 39.17 -0.78 4.84
N LYS A 366 38.96 -2.09 5.01
CA LYS A 366 39.75 -3.17 4.42
C LYS A 366 38.81 -4.20 3.82
N VAL A 367 39.10 -4.62 2.60
CA VAL A 367 38.38 -5.68 1.89
C VAL A 367 39.37 -6.80 1.57
N VAL A 368 39.05 -8.03 2.00
CA VAL A 368 39.75 -9.26 1.62
C VAL A 368 38.81 -10.06 0.73
N MET A 369 39.22 -10.28 -0.51
CA MET A 369 38.43 -10.97 -1.53
C MET A 369 38.57 -12.49 -1.35
N SER A 370 37.65 -13.25 -1.95
CA SER A 370 37.66 -14.72 -1.92
C SER A 370 38.89 -15.35 -2.57
N ASN A 371 39.54 -14.66 -3.51
CA ASN A 371 40.81 -15.08 -4.11
C ASN A 371 42.05 -14.76 -3.24
N GLY A 372 41.87 -14.12 -2.08
CA GLY A 372 42.94 -13.72 -1.16
C GLY A 372 43.47 -12.31 -1.36
N ASP A 373 43.01 -11.56 -2.37
CA ASP A 373 43.43 -10.17 -2.62
C ASP A 373 42.99 -9.23 -1.49
N ILE A 374 43.87 -8.31 -1.11
CA ILE A 374 43.62 -7.34 -0.04
C ILE A 374 43.57 -5.93 -0.62
N LYS A 375 42.48 -5.21 -0.33
CA LYS A 375 42.25 -3.83 -0.78
C LYS A 375 42.04 -2.91 0.42
N THR A 376 42.72 -1.77 0.44
CA THR A 376 42.68 -0.80 1.56
C THR A 376 42.44 0.65 1.12
N GLN A 377 42.51 0.94 -0.18
CA GLN A 377 42.29 2.30 -0.71
C GLN A 377 41.23 2.31 -1.80
N TYR A 378 41.35 1.44 -2.80
CA TYR A 378 40.40 1.26 -3.89
C TYR A 378 40.56 -0.13 -4.50
N SER A 379 39.56 -0.57 -5.27
CA SER A 379 39.70 -1.72 -6.16
C SER A 379 40.05 -1.29 -7.59
N GLU A 380 41.02 -1.95 -8.23
CA GLU A 380 41.26 -1.76 -9.67
C GLU A 380 40.26 -2.60 -10.47
N TYR A 381 39.37 -1.94 -11.19
CA TYR A 381 38.37 -2.59 -12.02
C TYR A 381 38.09 -1.70 -13.23
N ALA A 382 38.14 -2.24 -14.45
CA ALA A 382 38.15 -1.43 -15.66
C ALA A 382 36.92 -0.51 -15.80
N SER A 383 35.72 -1.05 -15.54
CA SER A 383 34.45 -0.34 -15.74
C SER A 383 33.48 -0.57 -14.58
N PRO A 384 33.70 0.06 -13.42
CA PRO A 384 32.79 -0.04 -12.27
C PRO A 384 31.52 0.76 -12.53
N GLY A 385 30.39 0.28 -12.01
CA GLY A 385 29.08 0.92 -12.23
C GLY A 385 27.95 0.27 -11.45
N ALA A 386 26.70 0.58 -11.80
CA ALA A 386 25.52 0.06 -11.12
C ALA A 386 25.48 -1.48 -11.13
N HIS A 387 25.82 -2.09 -12.27
CA HIS A 387 25.77 -3.53 -12.50
C HIS A 387 27.15 -4.21 -12.52
N SER A 388 28.24 -3.50 -12.21
CA SER A 388 29.60 -4.02 -12.40
C SER A 388 30.58 -3.59 -11.30
N GLY A 389 31.49 -4.50 -10.96
CA GLY A 389 32.56 -4.30 -9.97
C GLY A 389 32.91 -5.61 -9.25
N ASP A 390 34.20 -5.84 -8.98
CA ASP A 390 34.64 -7.06 -8.28
C ASP A 390 34.13 -7.11 -6.83
N MET A 391 34.28 -6.01 -6.06
CA MET A 391 33.75 -5.96 -4.69
C MET A 391 32.21 -6.07 -4.65
N ARG A 392 31.50 -5.58 -5.66
CA ARG A 392 30.03 -5.75 -5.79
C ARG A 392 29.64 -7.23 -5.82
N GLU A 393 30.31 -8.04 -6.64
CA GLU A 393 29.97 -9.46 -6.79
C GLU A 393 30.45 -10.31 -5.60
N ASP A 394 31.67 -10.07 -5.13
CA ASP A 394 32.32 -10.92 -4.12
C ASP A 394 31.93 -10.53 -2.69
N ILE A 395 31.88 -9.23 -2.39
CA ILE A 395 31.66 -8.72 -1.03
C ILE A 395 30.19 -8.42 -0.80
N THR A 396 29.58 -7.52 -1.58
CA THR A 396 28.18 -7.14 -1.38
C THR A 396 27.26 -8.36 -1.54
N LYS A 397 27.32 -9.02 -2.70
CA LYS A 397 26.40 -10.11 -3.03
C LYS A 397 26.80 -11.42 -2.36
N SER A 398 27.98 -11.96 -2.67
CA SER A 398 28.34 -13.33 -2.25
C SER A 398 28.60 -13.47 -0.75
N LEU A 399 29.36 -12.54 -0.16
CA LEU A 399 29.73 -12.59 1.25
C LEU A 399 28.63 -12.04 2.16
N ILE A 400 28.17 -10.81 1.93
CA ILE A 400 27.28 -10.12 2.88
C ILE A 400 25.81 -10.51 2.68
N GLN A 401 25.22 -10.26 1.51
CA GLN A 401 23.78 -10.53 1.31
C GLN A 401 23.47 -12.02 1.46
N LEU A 402 24.19 -12.89 0.76
CA LEU A 402 23.99 -14.33 0.88
C LEU A 402 24.55 -14.90 2.19
N GLY A 403 25.49 -14.21 2.86
CA GLY A 403 25.89 -14.55 4.21
C GLY A 403 24.77 -14.32 5.22
N ILE A 404 24.08 -13.18 5.16
CA ILE A 404 22.88 -12.91 5.96
C ILE A 404 21.81 -13.97 5.67
N ALA A 405 21.53 -14.27 4.38
CA ALA A 405 20.56 -15.28 4.01
C ALA A 405 20.92 -16.67 4.58
N ASN A 406 22.14 -17.14 4.36
CA ASN A 406 22.57 -18.46 4.83
C ASN A 406 22.69 -18.58 6.35
N ALA A 407 23.10 -17.51 7.03
CA ALA A 407 23.07 -17.45 8.50
C ALA A 407 21.63 -17.63 9.01
N ASN A 408 20.67 -16.95 8.37
CA ASN A 408 19.25 -17.09 8.64
C ASN A 408 18.67 -18.46 8.25
N TYR A 409 19.35 -19.23 7.39
CA TYR A 409 18.99 -20.62 7.05
C TYR A 409 19.71 -21.67 7.90
N GLY A 410 20.58 -21.28 8.84
CA GLY A 410 21.32 -22.22 9.69
C GLY A 410 22.51 -22.89 9.00
N VAL A 411 23.04 -22.31 7.92
CA VAL A 411 24.23 -22.82 7.24
C VAL A 411 25.46 -22.05 7.69
N ALA A 412 26.42 -22.70 8.36
CA ALA A 412 27.58 -22.04 8.96
C ALA A 412 28.69 -21.66 7.96
N SER A 413 28.81 -22.38 6.83
CA SER A 413 29.83 -22.13 5.81
C SER A 413 29.43 -22.64 4.43
N SER A 414 30.01 -22.07 3.37
CA SER A 414 29.88 -22.56 1.99
C SER A 414 31.07 -22.16 1.12
N GLY A 415 31.03 -22.46 -0.18
CA GLY A 415 31.97 -21.88 -1.15
C GLY A 415 31.72 -20.39 -1.42
N ALA A 416 32.70 -19.70 -2.02
CA ALA A 416 32.64 -18.27 -2.37
C ALA A 416 31.69 -17.91 -3.52
N SER A 417 31.08 -18.90 -4.19
CA SER A 417 30.03 -18.64 -5.20
C SER A 417 28.80 -17.98 -4.58
N GLN A 418 28.01 -17.30 -5.42
CA GLN A 418 26.70 -16.77 -5.05
C GLN A 418 25.65 -17.88 -4.86
N TRP A 419 25.85 -18.70 -3.83
CA TRP A 419 24.97 -19.81 -3.45
C TRP A 419 24.26 -19.49 -2.12
N GLN A 420 22.99 -19.90 -2.04
CA GLN A 420 22.19 -19.91 -0.82
C GLN A 420 21.37 -21.19 -0.68
N ALA A 421 21.03 -21.55 0.55
CA ALA A 421 20.25 -22.75 0.85
C ALA A 421 18.76 -22.64 0.44
N ASN A 422 18.20 -21.43 0.43
CA ASN A 422 16.80 -21.15 0.06
C ASN A 422 15.80 -22.01 0.87
N ASN A 423 16.02 -22.12 2.19
CA ASN A 423 15.23 -23.02 3.05
C ASN A 423 13.78 -22.55 3.23
N TYR A 424 13.56 -21.24 3.21
CA TYR A 424 12.26 -20.56 3.26
C TYR A 424 12.37 -19.20 2.52
N PRO A 425 11.26 -18.52 2.18
CA PRO A 425 11.31 -17.27 1.42
C PRO A 425 11.95 -16.11 2.21
N ALA A 426 13.15 -15.71 1.80
CA ALA A 426 13.80 -14.48 2.26
C ALA A 426 14.52 -13.80 1.10
N ILE A 427 14.50 -12.46 1.07
CA ILE A 427 15.21 -11.64 0.09
C ILE A 427 16.01 -10.58 0.82
N VAL A 428 17.35 -10.65 0.71
CA VAL A 428 18.21 -9.67 1.37
C VAL A 428 18.37 -8.43 0.48
N ILE A 429 17.89 -7.29 0.96
CA ILE A 429 18.02 -5.97 0.35
C ILE A 429 19.39 -5.38 0.69
N GLY A 430 20.18 -5.08 -0.33
CA GLY A 430 21.47 -4.42 -0.22
C GLY A 430 21.41 -3.02 -0.82
N HIS A 431 22.06 -2.07 -0.15
CA HIS A 431 22.49 -0.80 -0.75
C HIS A 431 24.00 -0.72 -0.62
N SER A 432 24.72 -0.63 -1.75
CA SER A 432 26.18 -0.62 -1.66
C SER A 432 26.85 0.40 -2.55
N ILE A 433 27.98 0.88 -2.07
CA ILE A 433 28.87 1.80 -2.76
C ILE A 433 30.31 1.33 -2.56
N GLY A 434 31.09 1.29 -3.63
CA GLY A 434 32.50 0.89 -3.58
C GLY A 434 33.42 1.94 -4.15
N ARG A 435 34.63 2.04 -3.61
CA ARG A 435 35.69 2.89 -4.18
C ARG A 435 36.55 2.12 -5.17
N TYR A 436 36.61 2.61 -6.41
CA TYR A 436 37.30 1.96 -7.52
C TYR A 436 38.26 2.91 -8.23
N LYS A 437 39.28 2.34 -8.86
CA LYS A 437 40.10 2.97 -9.89
C LYS A 437 39.77 2.32 -11.24
N ASN A 438 39.27 3.13 -12.16
CA ASN A 438 38.88 2.67 -13.50
C ASN A 438 40.08 2.55 -14.46
N ASP A 439 39.84 2.04 -15.67
CA ASP A 439 40.85 1.90 -16.73
C ASP A 439 41.47 3.23 -17.21
N LYS A 440 40.78 4.36 -16.99
CA LYS A 440 41.28 5.73 -17.21
C LYS A 440 42.14 6.25 -16.05
N GLY A 441 42.34 5.44 -15.01
CA GLY A 441 43.10 5.81 -13.81
C GLY A 441 42.36 6.75 -12.87
N ASN A 442 41.07 7.01 -13.06
CA ASN A 442 40.28 7.86 -12.16
C ASN A 442 39.80 7.05 -10.97
N ILE A 443 39.96 7.64 -9.77
CA ILE A 443 39.47 7.06 -8.52
C ILE A 443 38.12 7.71 -8.19
N GLY A 444 37.11 6.89 -7.93
CA GLY A 444 35.77 7.36 -7.60
C GLY A 444 34.98 6.38 -6.76
N ASN A 445 33.91 6.87 -6.14
CA ASN A 445 32.93 6.05 -5.45
C ASN A 445 31.78 5.74 -6.43
N TYR A 446 31.42 4.46 -6.55
CA TYR A 446 30.42 3.98 -7.49
C TYR A 446 29.30 3.26 -6.73
N THR A 447 28.07 3.75 -6.87
CA THR A 447 26.88 3.10 -6.32
C THR A 447 26.51 1.89 -7.17
N HIS A 448 26.17 0.79 -6.50
CA HIS A 448 25.69 -0.43 -7.14
C HIS A 448 24.18 -0.57 -6.93
N GLY A 449 23.47 -1.12 -7.91
CA GLY A 449 22.00 -1.22 -7.90
C GLY A 449 21.46 -2.02 -9.07
N LEU A 450 20.16 -1.88 -9.33
CA LEU A 450 19.45 -2.37 -10.52
C LEU A 450 19.72 -3.87 -10.78
N SER A 451 19.70 -4.67 -9.72
CA SER A 451 19.99 -6.11 -9.84
C SER A 451 19.36 -6.92 -8.72
N GLY A 452 18.61 -7.95 -9.10
CA GLY A 452 17.98 -8.90 -8.21
C GLY A 452 18.07 -10.33 -8.71
N GLY A 453 17.68 -11.26 -7.86
CA GLY A 453 17.71 -12.71 -8.14
C GLY A 453 18.35 -13.51 -7.02
N ASN A 454 18.07 -14.81 -6.98
CA ASN A 454 18.68 -15.74 -6.02
C ASN A 454 18.58 -15.29 -4.54
N GLY A 455 17.42 -14.77 -4.12
CA GLY A 455 17.18 -14.37 -2.72
C GLY A 455 17.89 -13.07 -2.29
N MET A 456 18.30 -12.23 -3.23
CA MET A 456 18.90 -10.93 -2.93
C MET A 456 18.49 -9.87 -3.96
N VAL A 457 18.46 -8.61 -3.53
CA VAL A 457 18.28 -7.44 -4.40
C VAL A 457 19.27 -6.37 -4.02
N LEU A 458 19.89 -5.74 -5.01
CA LEU A 458 20.83 -4.65 -4.84
C LEU A 458 20.23 -3.41 -5.46
N LEU A 459 19.96 -2.41 -4.63
CA LEU A 459 19.10 -1.28 -4.96
C LEU A 459 19.85 0.06 -4.85
N ALA A 460 19.73 0.91 -5.87
CA ALA A 460 20.15 2.30 -5.84
C ALA A 460 19.05 3.22 -5.28
N GLY A 461 17.78 2.94 -5.63
CA GLY A 461 16.57 3.55 -5.13
C GLY A 461 15.63 2.54 -4.44
N THR A 462 14.72 3.03 -3.60
CA THR A 462 13.74 2.19 -2.87
C THR A 462 12.29 2.61 -3.14
N THR A 463 12.09 3.44 -4.16
CA THR A 463 10.80 3.91 -4.66
C THR A 463 10.79 3.76 -6.18
N GLY A 464 9.61 3.73 -6.77
CA GLY A 464 9.43 3.47 -8.19
C GLY A 464 9.71 2.02 -8.57
N ASN A 465 10.04 1.82 -9.84
CA ASN A 465 10.06 0.48 -10.42
C ASN A 465 11.19 -0.42 -9.90
N GLU A 466 12.37 0.15 -9.61
CA GLU A 466 13.58 -0.64 -9.29
C GLU A 466 13.31 -1.68 -8.19
N VAL A 467 12.83 -1.27 -7.02
CA VAL A 467 12.62 -2.22 -5.91
C VAL A 467 11.59 -3.29 -6.24
N THR A 468 10.50 -2.92 -6.92
CA THR A 468 9.45 -3.88 -7.28
C THR A 468 9.95 -4.87 -8.33
N HIS A 469 10.71 -4.38 -9.31
CA HIS A 469 11.35 -5.16 -10.37
C HIS A 469 12.39 -6.14 -9.83
N GLU A 470 13.32 -5.66 -8.99
CA GLU A 470 14.38 -6.53 -8.45
C GLU A 470 13.84 -7.57 -7.47
N ILE A 471 12.83 -7.23 -6.65
CA ILE A 471 12.14 -8.23 -5.83
C ILE A 471 11.42 -9.24 -6.71
N GLY A 472 10.81 -8.81 -7.82
CA GLY A 472 10.27 -9.70 -8.85
C GLY A 472 11.31 -10.72 -9.34
N HIS A 473 12.53 -10.28 -9.69
CA HIS A 473 13.63 -11.19 -10.05
C HIS A 473 13.99 -12.17 -8.93
N ALA A 474 14.03 -11.71 -7.69
CA ALA A 474 14.30 -12.57 -6.54
C ALA A 474 13.17 -13.58 -6.26
N LEU A 475 11.96 -13.31 -6.74
CA LEU A 475 10.79 -14.20 -6.75
C LEU A 475 10.64 -14.96 -8.09
N SER A 476 11.75 -15.20 -8.79
CA SER A 476 11.85 -16.01 -10.01
C SER A 476 11.20 -15.42 -11.27
N MET A 477 10.97 -14.11 -11.32
CA MET A 477 10.51 -13.44 -12.54
C MET A 477 11.67 -13.12 -13.50
N GLY A 478 11.41 -13.19 -14.80
CA GLY A 478 12.27 -12.64 -15.85
C GLY A 478 11.74 -11.30 -16.38
N HIS A 479 12.45 -10.66 -17.30
CA HIS A 479 11.91 -9.51 -18.02
C HIS A 479 10.78 -9.93 -18.96
N TYR A 480 9.75 -9.08 -19.09
CA TYR A 480 8.58 -9.29 -19.94
C TYR A 480 7.98 -10.70 -19.81
N PRO A 481 7.55 -11.11 -18.61
CA PRO A 481 7.05 -12.45 -18.35
C PRO A 481 5.83 -12.74 -19.24
N GLY A 482 5.90 -13.82 -20.04
CA GLY A 482 4.87 -14.16 -21.03
C GLY A 482 4.95 -13.35 -22.33
N GLY A 483 5.88 -12.41 -22.46
CA GLY A 483 5.99 -11.49 -23.60
C GLY A 483 5.19 -10.20 -23.41
N TYR A 484 5.26 -9.30 -24.39
CA TYR A 484 4.68 -7.94 -24.27
C TYR A 484 3.18 -7.93 -23.95
N ALA A 485 2.40 -8.90 -24.44
CA ALA A 485 0.97 -8.99 -24.17
C ALA A 485 0.62 -9.25 -22.70
N HIS A 486 1.51 -9.92 -21.95
CA HIS A 486 1.32 -10.21 -20.52
C HIS A 486 2.09 -9.23 -19.61
N ALA A 487 3.00 -8.44 -20.19
CA ALA A 487 3.76 -7.40 -19.51
C ALA A 487 3.14 -5.99 -19.65
N THR A 488 1.98 -5.88 -20.27
CA THR A 488 1.12 -4.68 -20.25
C THR A 488 -0.19 -5.00 -19.53
N HIS A 489 -0.76 -4.01 -18.85
CA HIS A 489 -2.13 -4.10 -18.39
C HIS A 489 -3.13 -3.96 -19.56
N GLY A 490 -4.38 -4.31 -19.29
CA GLY A 490 -5.50 -4.27 -20.22
C GLY A 490 -6.85 -4.32 -19.50
N ALA A 491 -7.94 -4.30 -20.27
CA ALA A 491 -9.30 -4.28 -19.72
C ALA A 491 -9.65 -5.51 -18.87
N THR A 492 -8.89 -6.60 -19.02
CA THR A 492 -9.08 -7.88 -18.33
C THR A 492 -7.99 -8.21 -17.31
N THR A 493 -6.97 -7.37 -17.16
CA THR A 493 -5.80 -7.67 -16.31
C THR A 493 -5.99 -7.32 -14.82
N GLY A 494 -7.20 -6.96 -14.42
CA GLY A 494 -7.58 -6.70 -13.02
C GLY A 494 -7.03 -5.39 -12.45
N TRP A 495 -7.66 -4.94 -11.37
CA TRP A 495 -7.17 -3.87 -10.49
C TRP A 495 -6.75 -4.48 -9.15
N GLY A 496 -5.94 -3.75 -8.39
CA GLY A 496 -5.63 -4.07 -7.00
C GLY A 496 -6.53 -3.32 -6.01
N TYR A 497 -6.43 -3.69 -4.74
CA TYR A 497 -7.03 -3.03 -3.59
C TYR A 497 -5.90 -2.69 -2.61
N ASP A 498 -5.74 -1.40 -2.36
CA ASP A 498 -4.81 -0.89 -1.35
C ASP A 498 -5.54 -0.83 -0.01
N ALA A 499 -5.36 -1.89 0.80
CA ALA A 499 -5.92 -1.98 2.14
C ALA A 499 -5.37 -0.92 3.11
N TYR A 500 -4.15 -0.41 2.85
CA TYR A 500 -3.52 0.60 3.68
C TYR A 500 -4.10 1.99 3.40
N ARG A 501 -4.43 2.29 2.14
CA ARG A 501 -4.97 3.59 1.69
C ARG A 501 -6.46 3.58 1.41
N GLY A 502 -7.12 2.43 1.48
CA GLY A 502 -8.55 2.26 1.20
C GLY A 502 -8.98 2.66 -0.20
N ASN A 503 -8.09 2.53 -1.19
CA ASN A 503 -8.35 2.88 -2.58
C ASN A 503 -8.20 1.66 -3.49
N MET A 504 -8.82 1.73 -4.66
CA MET A 504 -8.50 0.83 -5.74
C MET A 504 -7.16 1.22 -6.36
N ALA A 505 -6.29 0.23 -6.56
CA ALA A 505 -5.08 0.41 -7.35
C ALA A 505 -5.41 0.15 -8.82
N ASP A 506 -5.63 1.21 -9.59
CA ASP A 506 -6.01 1.05 -10.98
C ASP A 506 -4.83 0.65 -11.87
N ASN A 507 -5.19 0.16 -13.06
CA ASN A 507 -4.23 -0.30 -14.04
C ASN A 507 -4.09 0.66 -15.24
N LEU A 508 -4.60 1.88 -15.10
CA LEU A 508 -4.59 2.90 -16.14
C LEU A 508 -3.34 3.78 -16.01
N ASN A 509 -2.98 4.40 -17.13
CA ASN A 509 -1.95 5.43 -17.18
C ASN A 509 -2.65 6.79 -17.37
N TRP A 510 -2.82 7.49 -16.27
CA TRP A 510 -3.37 8.83 -16.20
C TRP A 510 -2.41 9.90 -16.70
N GLN A 511 -1.10 9.72 -16.65
CA GLN A 511 -0.14 10.71 -17.17
C GLN A 511 -0.16 10.77 -18.70
N ALA A 512 -0.34 9.63 -19.36
CA ALA A 512 -0.37 9.51 -20.81
C ALA A 512 -1.80 9.46 -21.37
N LYS A 513 -2.33 10.62 -21.79
CA LYS A 513 -3.53 10.67 -22.64
C LYS A 513 -3.17 10.17 -24.04
N VAL A 514 -3.79 9.07 -24.45
CA VAL A 514 -3.61 8.48 -25.79
C VAL A 514 -4.78 8.85 -26.70
N ASP A 515 -4.59 8.73 -28.01
CA ASP A 515 -5.65 8.95 -29.02
C ASP A 515 -5.69 7.74 -29.95
N GLY A 516 -6.43 6.71 -29.53
CA GLY A 516 -6.50 5.42 -30.21
C GLY A 516 -5.36 4.46 -29.85
N GLU A 517 -5.18 3.43 -30.67
CA GLU A 517 -4.21 2.36 -30.41
C GLU A 517 -2.77 2.89 -30.34
N TYR A 518 -2.00 2.39 -29.38
CA TYR A 518 -0.62 2.79 -29.18
C TYR A 518 0.31 1.58 -29.12
N ALA A 519 1.57 1.78 -29.50
CA ALA A 519 2.56 0.71 -29.53
C ALA A 519 3.15 0.46 -28.14
N TYR A 520 3.29 -0.82 -27.76
CA TYR A 520 4.07 -1.27 -26.62
C TYR A 520 4.97 -2.43 -27.05
N GLY A 521 6.27 -2.18 -27.14
CA GLY A 521 7.20 -3.16 -27.71
C GLY A 521 6.83 -3.48 -29.16
N ASN A 522 6.47 -4.73 -29.43
CA ASN A 522 6.07 -5.20 -30.76
C ASN A 522 4.55 -5.43 -30.93
N ILE A 523 3.72 -5.00 -29.97
CA ILE A 523 2.25 -5.12 -30.05
C ILE A 523 1.58 -3.74 -30.11
N MET A 524 0.36 -3.72 -30.62
CA MET A 524 -0.57 -2.58 -30.50
C MET A 524 -1.53 -2.83 -29.35
N VAL A 525 -1.67 -1.84 -28.47
CA VAL A 525 -2.57 -1.90 -27.32
C VAL A 525 -3.75 -0.98 -27.60
N SER A 526 -4.96 -1.52 -27.57
CA SER A 526 -6.19 -0.75 -27.67
C SER A 526 -6.51 -0.15 -26.29
N PRO A 527 -6.58 1.18 -26.15
CA PRO A 527 -6.84 1.83 -24.85
C PRO A 527 -8.25 1.56 -24.33
N TYR A 528 -8.45 1.71 -23.03
CA TYR A 528 -9.80 1.78 -22.47
C TYR A 528 -10.48 3.07 -22.98
N LYS A 529 -11.75 2.99 -23.42
CA LYS A 529 -12.59 4.11 -23.89
C LYS A 529 -11.83 5.17 -24.74
N THR A 530 -10.99 4.72 -25.66
CA THR A 530 -10.18 5.51 -26.63
C THR A 530 -9.02 6.33 -26.05
N ASN A 531 -9.17 6.93 -24.87
CA ASN A 531 -8.23 7.93 -24.34
C ASN A 531 -7.43 7.52 -23.09
N TYR A 532 -7.63 6.28 -22.61
CA TYR A 532 -7.04 5.81 -21.36
C TYR A 532 -6.06 4.68 -21.67
N GLY A 533 -4.77 5.02 -21.70
CA GLY A 533 -3.69 4.04 -21.81
C GLY A 533 -3.63 3.17 -20.55
N TYR A 534 -2.97 2.02 -20.66
CA TYR A 534 -2.71 1.11 -19.55
C TYR A 534 -1.32 1.29 -18.98
N GLY A 535 -1.17 1.00 -17.69
CA GLY A 535 0.12 0.79 -17.05
C GLY A 535 0.82 -0.46 -17.58
N THR A 536 2.08 -0.63 -17.19
CA THR A 536 2.92 -1.78 -17.59
C THR A 536 3.39 -2.54 -16.37
N ASP A 537 3.64 -3.84 -16.56
CA ASP A 537 4.17 -4.70 -15.51
C ASP A 537 5.54 -4.18 -15.02
N PRO A 538 5.87 -4.29 -13.72
CA PRO A 538 7.19 -3.92 -13.20
C PRO A 538 8.35 -4.55 -13.97
N MET A 539 8.19 -5.81 -14.42
CA MET A 539 9.15 -6.57 -15.23
C MET A 539 9.16 -6.18 -16.71
N GLY A 540 8.22 -5.33 -17.14
CA GLY A 540 8.09 -4.76 -18.48
C GLY A 540 8.35 -3.26 -18.55
N GLY A 541 9.04 -2.69 -17.55
CA GLY A 541 9.30 -1.26 -17.45
C GLY A 541 8.17 -0.46 -16.80
N GLY A 542 7.47 -1.07 -15.84
CA GLY A 542 6.38 -0.47 -15.06
C GLY A 542 6.71 0.92 -14.52
N GLY A 543 5.75 1.84 -14.66
CA GLY A 543 5.69 3.09 -13.90
C GLY A 543 4.60 3.00 -12.82
N PHE A 544 4.68 3.84 -11.78
CA PHE A 544 3.61 3.99 -10.81
C PHE A 544 2.84 5.27 -11.15
N ASP A 545 1.61 5.12 -11.61
CA ASP A 545 0.72 6.23 -11.92
C ASP A 545 -0.34 6.34 -10.83
N SER A 546 0.13 6.57 -9.60
CA SER A 546 -0.66 6.49 -8.38
C SER A 546 -0.50 7.74 -7.54
N SER A 547 -1.60 8.27 -6.99
CA SER A 547 -1.58 9.33 -5.98
C SER A 547 -1.26 8.80 -4.57
N THR A 548 -1.38 7.50 -4.34
CA THR A 548 -1.30 6.91 -2.99
C THR A 548 -0.21 5.88 -2.79
N SER A 549 0.52 5.51 -3.84
CA SER A 549 1.57 4.48 -3.79
C SER A 549 2.80 4.85 -4.60
N SER A 550 3.96 4.52 -4.04
CA SER A 550 5.27 4.73 -4.65
C SER A 550 5.73 3.58 -5.56
N TYR A 551 4.87 2.59 -5.82
CA TYR A 551 5.25 1.32 -6.46
C TYR A 551 4.29 0.89 -7.57
N PRO A 552 4.80 0.37 -8.70
CA PRO A 552 3.97 -0.11 -9.81
C PRO A 552 3.23 -1.40 -9.48
N LEU A 553 2.09 -1.60 -10.15
CA LEU A 553 1.22 -2.76 -10.01
C LEU A 553 1.63 -3.88 -11.00
N PHE A 554 1.86 -5.10 -10.50
CA PHE A 554 2.06 -6.29 -11.35
C PHE A 554 0.79 -6.64 -12.14
N THR A 555 0.93 -7.21 -13.33
CA THR A 555 -0.21 -7.81 -14.04
C THR A 555 -0.65 -9.11 -13.33
N GLY A 556 -1.91 -9.51 -13.51
CA GLY A 556 -2.40 -10.80 -12.98
C GLY A 556 -1.54 -12.00 -13.39
N TYR A 557 -0.97 -11.97 -14.61
CA TYR A 557 -0.04 -12.98 -15.11
C TYR A 557 1.23 -13.09 -14.24
N SER A 558 1.86 -11.96 -13.94
CA SER A 558 3.05 -11.92 -13.09
C SER A 558 2.74 -12.32 -11.65
N SER A 559 1.63 -11.81 -11.09
CA SER A 559 1.23 -12.15 -9.73
C SER A 559 0.98 -13.66 -9.55
N LYS A 560 0.33 -14.32 -10.52
CA LYS A 560 0.17 -15.78 -10.54
C LYS A 560 1.51 -16.52 -10.49
N ARG A 561 2.51 -16.09 -11.26
CA ARG A 561 3.83 -16.75 -11.27
C ARG A 561 4.61 -16.55 -9.98
N ILE A 562 4.52 -15.37 -9.37
CA ILE A 562 5.08 -15.11 -8.05
C ILE A 562 4.42 -16.03 -7.01
N GLN A 563 3.08 -16.13 -7.02
CA GLN A 563 2.32 -17.02 -6.14
C GLN A 563 2.75 -18.49 -6.30
N ASN A 564 2.82 -18.98 -7.55
CA ASN A 564 3.28 -20.35 -7.83
C ASN A 564 4.71 -20.59 -7.33
N TYR A 565 5.62 -19.62 -7.47
CA TYR A 565 6.97 -19.74 -6.93
C TYR A 565 6.98 -19.87 -5.40
N LEU A 566 6.18 -19.07 -4.71
CA LEU A 566 6.07 -19.08 -3.25
C LEU A 566 5.48 -20.40 -2.73
N GLU A 567 4.52 -20.99 -3.44
CA GLU A 567 3.93 -22.29 -3.11
C GLU A 567 4.94 -23.45 -3.17
N THR A 568 6.04 -23.32 -3.91
CA THR A 568 7.10 -24.35 -3.93
C THR A 568 7.99 -24.35 -2.70
N LYS A 569 7.82 -23.39 -1.77
CA LYS A 569 8.71 -23.17 -0.63
C LYS A 569 8.16 -23.78 0.63
N ASP A 570 9.08 -24.20 1.50
CA ASP A 570 8.76 -24.48 2.89
C ASP A 570 8.79 -23.18 3.68
N TYR A 571 8.05 -23.15 4.77
CA TYR A 571 7.93 -22.00 5.65
C TYR A 571 8.33 -22.38 7.07
N LEU A 572 8.86 -21.42 7.82
CA LEU A 572 9.18 -21.62 9.23
C LEU A 572 7.89 -21.87 10.03
N ASP A 573 7.91 -22.95 10.80
CA ASP A 573 6.84 -23.33 11.71
C ASP A 573 7.47 -23.89 12.99
N ALA A 574 7.58 -23.03 14.01
CA ALA A 574 8.20 -23.39 15.28
C ALA A 574 7.44 -24.49 16.03
N ALA A 575 6.13 -24.64 15.77
CA ALA A 575 5.30 -25.68 16.38
C ALA A 575 5.54 -27.06 15.74
N SER A 576 5.95 -27.11 14.47
CA SER A 576 6.35 -28.33 13.78
C SER A 576 7.62 -28.94 14.39
N ALA A 577 7.69 -30.28 14.42
CA ALA A 577 8.85 -31.02 14.92
C ALA A 577 10.13 -30.73 14.11
N SER A 578 9.99 -30.58 12.78
CA SER A 578 11.10 -30.23 11.88
C SER A 578 11.44 -28.73 11.89
N GLY A 579 10.56 -27.89 12.43
CA GLY A 579 10.67 -26.43 12.31
C GLY A 579 10.12 -25.86 11.01
N TYR A 580 9.57 -26.72 10.12
CA TYR A 580 9.08 -26.33 8.81
C TYR A 580 7.73 -26.98 8.47
N SER A 581 6.96 -26.25 7.68
CA SER A 581 5.71 -26.70 7.07
C SER A 581 5.67 -26.33 5.59
N HIS A 582 4.97 -27.14 4.79
CA HIS A 582 4.82 -26.97 3.34
C HIS A 582 3.35 -26.78 2.99
N TRP A 583 3.07 -25.95 1.98
CA TRP A 583 1.70 -25.72 1.54
C TRP A 583 1.19 -26.89 0.71
N ASN A 584 0.14 -27.56 1.18
CA ASN A 584 -0.59 -28.52 0.38
C ASN A 584 -1.68 -27.78 -0.40
N ALA A 585 -1.47 -27.56 -1.69
CA ALA A 585 -2.42 -26.83 -2.55
C ALA A 585 -3.75 -27.57 -2.78
N ILE A 586 -3.78 -28.91 -2.63
CA ILE A 586 -5.02 -29.70 -2.73
C ILE A 586 -5.86 -29.50 -1.47
N GLU A 587 -5.22 -29.63 -0.32
CA GLU A 587 -5.88 -29.45 0.97
C GLU A 587 -6.02 -27.97 1.39
N GLN A 588 -5.40 -27.05 0.65
CA GLN A 588 -5.34 -25.61 0.92
C GLN A 588 -5.00 -25.30 2.39
N GLN A 589 -3.95 -25.95 2.90
CA GLN A 589 -3.46 -25.77 4.27
C GLN A 589 -1.96 -26.08 4.37
N PHE A 590 -1.32 -25.62 5.45
CA PHE A 590 0.05 -26.02 5.77
C PHE A 590 0.09 -27.42 6.40
N GLU A 591 1.03 -28.24 5.95
CA GLU A 591 1.33 -29.55 6.52
C GLU A 591 2.77 -29.62 7.02
N PRO A 592 3.02 -30.23 8.20
CA PRO A 592 4.38 -30.36 8.72
C PRO A 592 5.29 -31.15 7.78
N VAL A 593 6.50 -30.63 7.53
CA VAL A 593 7.53 -31.37 6.79
C VAL A 593 8.06 -32.49 7.68
N SER A 594 7.81 -33.75 7.31
CA SER A 594 8.13 -34.92 8.13
C SER A 594 9.60 -35.33 8.12
N THR A 595 10.31 -35.14 7.01
CA THR A 595 11.74 -35.45 6.86
C THR A 595 12.47 -34.29 6.20
N THR A 596 13.50 -33.75 6.87
CA THR A 596 14.31 -32.64 6.33
C THR A 596 15.74 -32.68 6.87
N THR A 597 16.68 -32.17 6.09
CA THR A 597 18.05 -31.88 6.53
C THR A 597 18.23 -30.43 7.01
N LYS A 598 17.17 -29.62 6.93
CA LYS A 598 17.16 -28.24 7.40
C LYS A 598 17.21 -28.22 8.93
N LEU A 599 17.98 -27.31 9.50
CA LEU A 599 18.01 -27.13 10.95
C LEU A 599 16.75 -26.38 11.40
N LYS A 600 16.18 -26.78 12.53
CA LYS A 600 15.14 -26.01 13.21
C LYS A 600 15.78 -24.82 13.95
N PRO A 601 15.31 -23.58 13.75
CA PRO A 601 15.78 -22.46 14.58
C PRO A 601 15.45 -22.69 16.06
N ILE A 602 16.38 -22.38 16.94
CA ILE A 602 16.15 -22.36 18.39
C ILE A 602 15.54 -21.04 18.87
N ALA A 603 15.73 -19.97 18.10
CA ALA A 603 15.07 -18.68 18.26
C ALA A 603 14.84 -18.04 16.89
N GLN A 604 13.72 -17.34 16.73
CA GLN A 604 13.31 -16.69 15.49
C GLN A 604 12.99 -15.22 15.75
N GLY A 605 13.29 -14.36 14.78
CA GLY A 605 12.95 -12.94 14.85
C GLY A 605 13.66 -12.16 15.95
N VAL A 606 14.82 -12.63 16.43
CA VAL A 606 15.58 -12.01 17.52
C VAL A 606 16.66 -11.08 16.98
N GLU A 607 17.16 -10.14 17.80
CA GLU A 607 18.34 -9.37 17.44
C GLU A 607 19.57 -10.27 17.29
N VAL A 608 20.25 -10.16 16.16
CA VAL A 608 21.39 -11.02 15.82
C VAL A 608 22.67 -10.23 15.59
N MET A 609 23.78 -10.84 16.01
CA MET A 609 25.12 -10.54 15.52
C MET A 609 25.46 -11.58 14.45
N THR A 610 25.42 -11.20 13.18
CA THR A 610 25.80 -12.06 12.05
C THR A 610 27.30 -11.96 11.80
N VAL A 611 27.99 -13.09 11.94
CA VAL A 611 29.41 -13.22 11.62
C VAL A 611 29.54 -13.58 10.16
N VAL A 612 30.39 -12.88 9.41
CA VAL A 612 30.72 -13.21 8.02
C VAL A 612 32.23 -13.14 7.79
N GLY A 613 32.75 -13.92 6.83
CA GLY A 613 34.16 -13.86 6.46
C GLY A 613 34.56 -14.86 5.39
N PHE A 614 35.81 -14.79 4.96
CA PHE A 614 36.45 -15.81 4.13
C PHE A 614 37.48 -16.58 4.94
N TYR A 615 37.57 -17.89 4.73
CA TYR A 615 38.60 -18.71 5.33
C TYR A 615 39.08 -19.77 4.34
N ASP A 616 40.35 -20.10 4.44
CA ASP A 616 41.00 -21.01 3.52
C ASP A 616 41.59 -22.23 4.23
N PRO A 617 40.96 -23.41 4.09
CA PRO A 617 41.48 -24.66 4.66
C PRO A 617 42.87 -25.04 4.16
N GLN A 618 43.30 -24.55 2.99
CA GLN A 618 44.62 -24.84 2.40
C GLN A 618 45.71 -23.84 2.80
N GLN A 619 45.35 -22.76 3.51
CA GLN A 619 46.29 -21.75 4.01
C GLN A 619 47.12 -21.03 2.92
N THR A 620 46.65 -21.00 1.67
CA THR A 620 47.31 -20.26 0.58
C THR A 620 46.69 -18.89 0.36
N ASN A 621 45.40 -18.73 0.61
CA ASN A 621 44.68 -17.47 0.49
C ASN A 621 44.52 -16.84 1.88
N THR A 622 44.50 -15.51 1.92
CA THR A 622 44.25 -14.76 3.17
C THR A 622 42.87 -15.11 3.72
N SER A 623 42.84 -15.62 4.96
CA SER A 623 41.61 -15.77 5.74
C SER A 623 41.31 -14.47 6.48
N TYR A 624 40.03 -14.09 6.56
CA TYR A 624 39.60 -12.84 7.18
C TYR A 624 38.14 -12.90 7.64
N ILE A 625 37.93 -12.73 8.95
CA ILE A 625 36.64 -12.53 9.60
C ILE A 625 36.33 -11.04 9.52
N TYR A 626 35.20 -10.65 8.93
CA TYR A 626 34.78 -9.26 8.79
C TYR A 626 34.17 -8.70 10.09
N PRO A 627 33.98 -7.36 10.21
CA PRO A 627 33.25 -6.82 11.34
C PRO A 627 31.86 -7.45 11.39
N ALA A 628 31.33 -7.67 12.60
CA ALA A 628 30.01 -8.24 12.75
C ALA A 628 28.93 -7.32 12.16
N LEU A 629 27.90 -7.95 11.58
CA LEU A 629 26.70 -7.27 11.11
C LEU A 629 25.65 -7.38 12.23
N TYR A 630 24.97 -6.28 12.56
CA TYR A 630 23.96 -6.27 13.62
C TYR A 630 22.58 -6.08 13.00
N GLY A 631 21.71 -7.07 13.11
CA GLY A 631 20.35 -7.07 12.55
C GLY A 631 19.27 -7.05 13.63
N SER A 632 18.15 -6.36 13.36
CA SER A 632 17.02 -6.28 14.31
C SER A 632 16.17 -7.54 14.37
N SER A 633 16.28 -8.41 13.38
CA SER A 633 15.57 -9.69 13.31
C SER A 633 16.38 -10.71 12.53
N GLY A 634 16.52 -11.91 13.09
CA GLY A 634 17.16 -13.04 12.46
C GLY A 634 16.91 -14.34 13.22
N ASN A 635 17.32 -15.44 12.62
CA ASN A 635 17.15 -16.78 13.17
C ASN A 635 18.47 -17.32 13.73
N VAL A 636 18.40 -17.91 14.93
CA VAL A 636 19.54 -18.53 15.62
C VAL A 636 19.32 -20.03 15.67
N TYR A 637 20.41 -20.78 15.50
CA TYR A 637 20.40 -22.24 15.37
C TYR A 637 21.36 -22.90 16.35
N ASP A 638 21.06 -24.13 16.72
CA ASP A 638 22.05 -25.03 17.29
C ASP A 638 22.87 -25.63 16.13
N LEU A 639 24.01 -25.00 15.85
CA LEU A 639 24.85 -25.37 14.71
C LEU A 639 25.69 -26.62 15.04
N PRO A 640 25.91 -27.54 14.08
CA PRO A 640 26.65 -28.77 14.32
C PRO A 640 28.06 -28.52 14.85
N GLN A 641 28.49 -29.38 15.79
CA GLN A 641 29.87 -29.45 16.26
C GLN A 641 30.81 -29.96 15.15
N PRO A 642 32.11 -29.58 15.15
CA PRO A 642 33.06 -30.07 14.16
C PRO A 642 33.31 -31.59 14.28
N VAL A 643 33.52 -32.23 13.13
CA VAL A 643 34.02 -33.62 13.04
C VAL A 643 35.42 -33.66 12.43
N ALA A 644 36.12 -34.79 12.54
CA ALA A 644 37.49 -34.90 12.05
C ALA A 644 37.65 -34.49 10.58
N GLY A 645 38.70 -33.70 10.31
CA GLY A 645 38.98 -33.16 8.98
C GLY A 645 38.22 -31.88 8.62
N GLN A 646 37.27 -31.42 9.45
CA GLN A 646 36.62 -30.12 9.29
C GLN A 646 37.44 -28.99 9.93
N CYS A 647 37.27 -27.79 9.38
CA CYS A 647 37.63 -26.56 10.10
C CYS A 647 36.52 -26.21 11.10
N TRP A 648 36.78 -25.29 12.02
CA TRP A 648 35.78 -24.87 13.01
C TRP A 648 35.91 -23.40 13.38
N ALA A 649 34.79 -22.82 13.79
CA ALA A 649 34.77 -21.53 14.48
C ALA A 649 34.58 -21.75 15.98
N THR A 650 35.35 -21.04 16.80
CA THR A 650 35.13 -20.98 18.25
C THR A 650 34.61 -19.60 18.63
N VAL A 651 33.39 -19.55 19.16
CA VAL A 651 32.75 -18.34 19.65
C VAL A 651 32.94 -18.28 21.16
N THR A 652 33.45 -17.16 21.68
CA THR A 652 33.47 -16.89 23.13
C THR A 652 32.49 -15.78 23.47
N TYR A 653 31.63 -16.03 24.46
CA TYR A 653 30.61 -15.10 24.94
C TYR A 653 31.06 -14.32 26.17
N GLY A 654 30.30 -13.29 26.56
CA GLY A 654 30.63 -12.43 27.70
C GLY A 654 30.64 -13.10 29.07
N ASP A 655 29.98 -14.27 29.19
CA ASP A 655 30.04 -15.14 30.37
C ASP A 655 31.22 -16.12 30.34
N ASN A 656 32.09 -16.02 29.34
CA ASN A 656 33.20 -16.94 29.02
C ASN A 656 32.77 -18.34 28.56
N SER A 657 31.47 -18.57 28.31
CA SER A 657 31.04 -19.81 27.64
C SER A 657 31.56 -19.84 26.20
N GLN A 658 31.80 -21.06 25.70
CA GLN A 658 32.27 -21.28 24.34
C GLN A 658 31.29 -22.12 23.55
N GLN A 659 31.16 -21.81 22.26
CA GLN A 659 30.46 -22.63 21.29
C GLN A 659 31.41 -22.92 20.13
N LEU A 660 31.59 -24.20 19.82
CA LEU A 660 32.27 -24.62 18.60
C LEU A 660 31.25 -24.86 17.49
N ILE A 661 31.61 -24.45 16.28
CA ILE A 661 30.77 -24.56 15.09
C ILE A 661 31.60 -25.21 13.98
N GLY A 662 31.15 -26.35 13.46
CA GLY A 662 31.79 -27.04 12.34
C GLY A 662 31.67 -26.25 11.04
N LEU A 663 32.78 -26.15 10.31
CA LEU A 663 32.89 -25.51 9.00
C LEU A 663 33.45 -26.50 7.96
N GLU A 664 33.27 -26.19 6.68
CA GLU A 664 33.83 -27.00 5.59
C GLU A 664 35.37 -27.08 5.66
N GLY A 665 35.92 -28.30 5.74
CA GLY A 665 37.35 -28.57 5.88
C GLY A 665 38.15 -28.62 4.58
N SER A 666 37.47 -28.51 3.44
CA SER A 666 38.08 -28.48 2.10
C SER A 666 37.53 -27.30 1.31
N ARG A 667 38.36 -26.71 0.45
CA ARG A 667 37.89 -25.70 -0.51
C ARG A 667 36.79 -26.27 -1.40
N LYS A 668 35.70 -25.54 -1.57
CA LYS A 668 34.66 -25.86 -2.57
C LYS A 668 35.06 -25.43 -3.99
N ASN A 669 36.00 -24.49 -4.11
CA ASN A 669 36.59 -24.06 -5.38
C ASN A 669 38.11 -24.01 -5.22
N SER A 670 38.86 -24.64 -6.12
CA SER A 670 40.31 -24.80 -5.98
C SER A 670 41.10 -23.49 -5.89
N GLY A 671 40.58 -22.37 -6.43
CA GLY A 671 41.26 -21.07 -6.41
C GLY A 671 40.73 -20.08 -5.36
N LEU A 672 39.64 -20.38 -4.68
CA LEU A 672 38.93 -19.43 -3.81
C LEU A 672 38.77 -19.98 -2.39
N SER A 673 38.82 -19.08 -1.41
CA SER A 673 38.49 -19.36 -0.02
C SER A 673 37.03 -19.78 0.11
N ASN A 674 36.72 -20.53 1.17
CA ASN A 674 35.34 -20.74 1.59
C ASN A 674 34.85 -19.49 2.33
N LYS A 675 33.53 -19.33 2.44
CA LYS A 675 32.91 -18.29 3.26
C LYS A 675 32.33 -18.89 4.54
N LEU A 676 32.43 -18.17 5.64
CA LEU A 676 31.70 -18.44 6.88
C LEU A 676 30.56 -17.43 7.04
N HIS A 677 29.43 -17.89 7.57
CA HIS A 677 28.27 -17.06 7.87
C HIS A 677 27.37 -17.72 8.92
N PHE A 678 27.13 -17.07 10.06
CA PHE A 678 26.21 -17.58 11.07
C PHE A 678 25.68 -16.46 11.98
N ASN A 679 24.48 -16.65 12.49
CA ASN A 679 23.84 -15.74 13.45
C ASN A 679 24.13 -16.17 14.87
N LEU A 680 24.49 -15.19 15.69
CA LEU A 680 24.59 -15.31 17.14
C LEU A 680 23.53 -14.41 17.76
N ALA A 681 22.86 -14.88 18.81
CA ALA A 681 21.92 -14.03 19.55
C ALA A 681 22.70 -12.87 20.20
N ARG A 682 22.27 -11.63 19.95
CA ARG A 682 23.00 -10.44 20.41
C ARG A 682 23.03 -10.34 21.93
N ASP A 683 21.95 -10.76 22.59
CA ASP A 683 21.77 -10.77 24.05
C ASP A 683 22.76 -11.69 24.78
N ARG A 684 23.29 -12.73 24.13
CA ARG A 684 24.37 -13.58 24.65
C ARG A 684 25.74 -12.89 24.68
N ALA A 685 25.83 -11.65 24.19
CA ALA A 685 27.04 -10.83 24.14
C ALA A 685 28.27 -11.58 23.56
N PRO A 686 28.26 -11.99 22.29
CA PRO A 686 29.43 -12.59 21.65
C PRO A 686 30.62 -11.62 21.64
N GLN A 687 31.79 -12.07 22.07
CA GLN A 687 32.98 -11.22 22.20
C GLN A 687 34.06 -11.56 21.18
N THR A 688 34.33 -12.83 20.95
CA THR A 688 35.39 -13.26 20.04
C THR A 688 34.94 -14.41 19.16
N VAL A 689 35.47 -14.43 17.93
CA VAL A 689 35.39 -15.57 17.01
C VAL A 689 36.79 -15.89 16.53
N THR A 690 37.16 -17.16 16.62
CA THR A 690 38.37 -17.69 15.99
C THR A 690 38.00 -18.70 14.93
N VAL A 691 38.73 -18.75 13.83
CA VAL A 691 38.57 -19.79 12.80
C VAL A 691 39.86 -20.59 12.73
N ASP A 692 39.71 -21.90 12.86
CA ASP A 692 40.78 -22.86 13.01
C ASP A 692 40.57 -24.04 12.07
N CYS A 693 41.65 -24.63 11.58
CA CYS A 693 41.62 -25.82 10.72
C CYS A 693 42.60 -26.88 11.24
N PRO A 694 42.39 -28.16 10.87
CA PRO A 694 43.27 -29.23 11.31
C PRO A 694 44.68 -29.02 10.76
N GLN A 695 45.70 -29.17 11.60
CA GLN A 695 47.10 -29.06 11.18
C GLN A 695 47.49 -30.20 10.25
N THR A 696 46.96 -31.40 10.49
CA THR A 696 47.14 -32.59 9.67
C THR A 696 45.82 -32.95 8.98
N SER A 697 45.81 -33.10 7.65
CA SER A 697 44.59 -33.52 6.95
C SER A 697 44.24 -34.98 7.28
N LEU A 698 42.94 -35.29 7.32
CA LEU A 698 42.47 -36.67 7.53
C LEU A 698 42.96 -37.61 6.43
N GLU A 699 43.09 -37.10 5.19
CA GLU A 699 43.74 -37.83 4.09
C GLU A 699 45.17 -38.24 4.44
N ALA A 700 45.98 -37.34 5.01
CA ALA A 700 47.36 -37.66 5.38
C ALA A 700 47.44 -38.75 6.45
N VAL A 701 46.49 -38.78 7.39
CA VAL A 701 46.37 -39.85 8.40
C VAL A 701 46.06 -41.18 7.73
N VAL A 702 45.02 -41.22 6.89
CA VAL A 702 44.59 -42.44 6.19
C VAL A 702 45.68 -42.96 5.28
N ARG A 703 46.35 -42.09 4.52
CA ARG A 703 47.49 -42.48 3.67
C ARG A 703 48.62 -43.08 4.51
N ARG A 704 48.96 -42.50 5.66
CA ARG A 704 50.02 -43.02 6.55
C ARG A 704 49.65 -44.39 7.13
N GLU A 705 48.40 -44.58 7.54
CA GLU A 705 47.90 -45.87 8.03
C GLU A 705 47.95 -46.94 6.94
N LEU A 706 47.52 -46.61 5.71
CA LEU A 706 47.58 -47.53 4.57
C LEU A 706 49.03 -47.88 4.21
N LEU A 707 49.93 -46.89 4.15
CA LEU A 707 51.36 -47.12 3.91
C LEU A 707 51.98 -48.04 4.97
N THR A 708 51.61 -47.84 6.23
CA THR A 708 52.01 -48.73 7.34
C THR A 708 51.42 -50.13 7.17
N GLN A 709 50.13 -50.24 6.83
CA GLN A 709 49.42 -51.51 6.63
C GLN A 709 50.05 -52.35 5.51
N PHE A 710 50.50 -51.71 4.43
CA PHE A 710 51.13 -52.38 3.29
C PHE A 710 52.66 -52.46 3.39
N ALA A 711 53.25 -51.92 4.46
CA ALA A 711 54.70 -51.84 4.68
C ALA A 711 55.44 -51.18 3.50
N GLN A 712 54.95 -50.01 3.06
CA GLN A 712 55.53 -49.22 1.97
C GLN A 712 55.73 -47.76 2.39
N ASP A 713 56.75 -47.10 1.85
CA ASP A 713 57.04 -45.68 2.15
C ASP A 713 56.22 -44.70 1.31
N ARG A 714 55.69 -45.16 0.16
CA ARG A 714 54.82 -44.40 -0.74
C ARG A 714 53.97 -45.34 -1.61
N PHE A 715 52.91 -44.81 -2.20
CA PHE A 715 52.19 -45.48 -3.28
C PHE A 715 52.96 -45.30 -4.60
N TYR A 716 53.00 -46.35 -5.41
CA TYR A 716 53.60 -46.29 -6.75
C TYR A 716 52.60 -45.75 -7.78
N THR A 717 53.10 -45.29 -8.93
CA THR A 717 52.26 -44.78 -10.02
C THR A 717 52.36 -45.67 -11.26
N TRP A 718 51.39 -45.55 -12.17
CA TRP A 718 51.38 -46.37 -13.38
C TRP A 718 52.62 -46.11 -14.26
N GLY A 719 53.24 -47.18 -14.75
CA GLY A 719 54.40 -47.11 -15.65
C GLY A 719 55.76 -47.02 -14.93
N GLU A 720 55.76 -46.90 -13.60
CA GLU A 720 56.98 -46.89 -12.80
C GLU A 720 57.77 -48.20 -12.94
N ASN A 721 59.10 -48.15 -12.78
CA ASN A 721 60.00 -49.31 -12.86
C ASN A 721 59.81 -50.18 -14.12
N ASN A 722 59.50 -49.57 -15.28
CA ASN A 722 59.21 -50.27 -16.53
C ASN A 722 58.11 -51.33 -16.42
N ARG A 723 57.11 -51.10 -15.55
CA ARG A 723 55.98 -52.00 -15.28
C ARG A 723 56.35 -53.31 -14.57
N TRP A 724 57.42 -53.26 -13.78
CA TRP A 724 57.82 -54.32 -12.86
C TRP A 724 57.65 -53.86 -11.41
N GLY A 725 57.07 -54.69 -10.56
CA GLY A 725 56.87 -54.42 -9.14
C GLY A 725 56.93 -55.69 -8.29
N LYS A 726 56.98 -55.52 -6.97
CA LYS A 726 56.88 -56.66 -6.04
C LYS A 726 55.41 -56.98 -5.83
N VAL A 727 55.05 -58.27 -5.89
CA VAL A 727 53.68 -58.71 -5.55
C VAL A 727 53.36 -58.23 -4.13
N GLY A 728 52.24 -57.53 -3.99
CA GLY A 728 51.83 -56.86 -2.76
C GLY A 728 52.01 -55.34 -2.76
N ASP A 729 52.76 -54.78 -3.73
CA ASP A 729 52.94 -53.33 -3.83
C ASP A 729 51.61 -52.62 -4.15
N VAL A 730 51.33 -51.52 -3.48
CA VAL A 730 50.13 -50.70 -3.73
C VAL A 730 50.47 -49.51 -4.62
N PHE A 731 49.60 -49.31 -5.61
CA PHE A 731 49.66 -48.24 -6.57
C PHE A 731 48.43 -47.34 -6.42
N GLU A 732 48.63 -46.05 -6.66
CA GLU A 732 47.54 -45.09 -6.79
C GLU A 732 47.28 -44.79 -8.27
N TYR A 733 46.01 -44.64 -8.61
CA TYR A 733 45.57 -44.30 -9.94
C TYR A 733 44.48 -43.22 -9.89
N HIS A 734 44.71 -42.14 -10.64
CA HIS A 734 43.80 -41.00 -10.66
C HIS A 734 42.87 -41.12 -11.86
N ARG A 735 41.56 -41.26 -11.61
CA ARG A 735 40.54 -41.37 -12.65
C ARG A 735 39.30 -40.61 -12.25
N ASN A 736 38.77 -39.78 -13.16
CA ASN A 736 37.52 -39.03 -12.95
C ASN A 736 37.51 -38.23 -11.62
N GLY A 737 38.64 -37.63 -11.24
CA GLY A 737 38.76 -36.85 -10.00
C GLY A 737 38.82 -37.67 -8.70
N ARG A 738 38.87 -39.02 -8.77
CA ARG A 738 39.02 -39.91 -7.62
C ARG A 738 40.37 -40.61 -7.65
N VAL A 739 40.84 -41.01 -6.47
CA VAL A 739 42.06 -41.82 -6.29
C VAL A 739 41.64 -43.26 -6.01
N GLU A 740 41.98 -44.16 -6.92
CA GLU A 740 41.81 -45.60 -6.82
C GLU A 740 43.11 -46.22 -6.30
N LEU A 741 43.03 -47.09 -5.30
CA LEU A 741 44.18 -47.84 -4.79
C LEU A 741 44.12 -49.29 -5.26
N PHE A 742 45.23 -49.79 -5.82
CA PHE A 742 45.34 -51.15 -6.33
C PHE A 742 46.59 -51.84 -5.80
N LYS A 743 46.43 -53.05 -5.28
CA LYS A 743 47.53 -53.91 -4.85
C LYS A 743 47.94 -54.83 -6.00
N LEU A 744 49.21 -54.83 -6.37
CA LEU A 744 49.79 -55.62 -7.45
C LEU A 744 49.78 -57.12 -7.10
N GLN A 745 49.29 -57.95 -8.03
CA GLN A 745 49.20 -59.40 -7.87
C GLN A 745 50.25 -60.18 -8.69
N THR A 746 50.85 -59.56 -9.71
CA THR A 746 51.86 -60.17 -10.58
C THR A 746 53.11 -59.30 -10.66
N GLN A 747 54.30 -59.90 -10.82
CA GLN A 747 55.56 -59.12 -10.90
C GLN A 747 55.62 -58.16 -12.09
N HIS A 748 54.96 -58.50 -13.20
CA HIS A 748 54.83 -57.66 -14.38
C HIS A 748 53.35 -57.25 -14.55
N TYR A 749 53.10 -55.98 -14.86
CA TYR A 749 51.74 -55.43 -15.01
C TYR A 749 51.56 -54.65 -16.31
N TRP A 750 50.32 -54.46 -16.75
CA TRP A 750 50.01 -53.73 -17.99
C TRP A 750 49.00 -52.60 -17.79
N TYR A 751 47.76 -52.94 -17.44
CA TYR A 751 46.66 -51.97 -17.30
C TYR A 751 45.94 -52.17 -15.97
N PHE A 752 45.52 -51.05 -15.37
CA PHE A 752 44.55 -51.09 -14.28
C PHE A 752 43.18 -51.53 -14.82
N PRO A 753 42.37 -52.22 -14.00
CA PRO A 753 40.94 -52.44 -14.26
C PRO A 753 40.21 -51.14 -14.62
N GLY A 754 39.16 -51.25 -15.45
CA GLY A 754 38.42 -50.10 -15.98
C GLY A 754 37.51 -49.38 -14.96
N SER A 755 37.29 -49.99 -13.80
CA SER A 755 36.57 -49.44 -12.64
C SER A 755 37.04 -50.17 -11.39
N GLY A 756 36.65 -49.73 -10.18
CA GLY A 756 37.09 -50.24 -8.88
C GLY A 756 36.77 -51.73 -8.63
N GLN A 757 37.47 -52.60 -9.35
CA GLN A 757 37.34 -54.05 -9.41
C GLN A 757 38.74 -54.66 -9.52
N SER A 758 38.86 -55.94 -9.15
CA SER A 758 40.12 -56.67 -9.30
C SER A 758 40.19 -57.37 -10.67
N ASN A 759 41.39 -57.57 -11.21
CA ASN A 759 41.64 -58.47 -12.34
C ASN A 759 42.80 -59.42 -12.00
N SER A 760 43.34 -60.16 -12.97
CA SER A 760 44.42 -61.12 -12.69
C SER A 760 45.76 -60.49 -12.28
N GLY A 761 45.96 -59.19 -12.53
CA GLY A 761 47.19 -58.46 -12.22
C GLY A 761 47.06 -57.48 -11.05
N TRP A 762 45.83 -57.11 -10.67
CA TRP A 762 45.55 -56.05 -9.70
C TRP A 762 44.38 -56.43 -8.80
N ALA A 763 44.58 -56.34 -7.48
CA ALA A 763 43.51 -56.38 -6.49
C ALA A 763 43.09 -54.95 -6.12
N PHE A 764 41.81 -54.62 -6.30
CA PHE A 764 41.29 -53.32 -5.87
C PHE A 764 41.27 -53.23 -4.34
N VAL A 765 41.90 -52.19 -3.80
CA VAL A 765 41.96 -51.94 -2.35
C VAL A 765 40.77 -51.08 -1.91
N GLY A 766 40.44 -50.06 -2.70
CA GLY A 766 39.36 -49.13 -2.41
C GLY A 766 39.56 -47.77 -3.06
N TYR A 767 38.55 -46.91 -2.90
CA TYR A 767 38.68 -45.51 -3.24
C TYR A 767 39.15 -44.71 -2.02
N LEU A 768 40.15 -43.85 -2.18
CA LEU A 768 40.75 -43.13 -1.05
C LEU A 768 39.73 -42.23 -0.33
N ASP A 769 38.84 -41.56 -1.07
CA ASP A 769 37.77 -40.72 -0.51
C ASP A 769 36.81 -41.51 0.40
N GLN A 770 36.47 -42.75 0.03
CA GLN A 770 35.65 -43.65 0.84
C GLN A 770 36.39 -44.13 2.09
N LEU A 771 37.69 -44.41 1.98
CA LEU A 771 38.52 -44.78 3.13
C LEU A 771 38.66 -43.60 4.12
N ILE A 772 38.74 -42.37 3.62
CA ILE A 772 38.73 -41.15 4.43
C ILE A 772 37.38 -40.98 5.13
N ALA A 773 36.27 -41.08 4.40
CA ALA A 773 34.93 -40.97 4.97
C ALA A 773 34.67 -42.05 6.03
N ALA A 774 35.16 -43.28 5.81
CA ALA A 774 35.03 -44.37 6.77
C ALA A 774 35.87 -44.17 8.04
N LYS A 775 37.01 -43.46 7.95
CA LYS A 775 37.89 -43.18 9.08
C LYS A 775 37.41 -42.01 9.94
N GLN A 776 36.69 -41.05 9.36
CA GLN A 776 36.26 -39.82 10.04
C GLN A 776 35.58 -40.06 11.41
N PRO A 777 34.67 -41.04 11.59
CA PRO A 777 34.03 -41.28 12.88
C PRO A 777 34.98 -41.81 13.97
N ASP A 778 36.13 -42.37 13.59
CA ASP A 778 37.10 -43.00 14.51
C ASP A 778 38.18 -42.02 15.00
N VAL A 779 38.17 -40.78 14.52
CA VAL A 779 39.18 -39.76 14.82
C VAL A 779 38.48 -38.57 15.47
N ASN A 780 38.99 -38.09 16.60
CA ASN A 780 38.50 -36.84 17.18
C ASN A 780 39.05 -35.65 16.38
N TYR A 781 38.29 -34.57 16.26
CA TYR A 781 38.68 -33.43 15.42
C TYR A 781 39.91 -32.69 15.96
N ASP A 782 40.11 -32.71 17.28
CA ASP A 782 41.24 -32.08 17.99
C ASP A 782 42.55 -32.89 17.89
N ASP A 783 42.47 -34.21 17.66
CA ASP A 783 43.63 -35.10 17.50
C ASP A 783 44.47 -34.77 16.24
N LEU A 784 43.90 -34.05 15.28
CA LEU A 784 44.57 -33.67 14.02
C LEU A 784 45.48 -32.43 14.16
N GLY A 785 45.60 -31.88 15.36
CA GLY A 785 46.29 -30.62 15.62
C GLY A 785 45.52 -29.41 15.07
N GLN A 786 45.96 -28.20 15.41
CA GLN A 786 45.22 -26.97 15.12
C GLN A 786 46.12 -25.91 14.49
N VAL A 787 45.63 -25.27 13.41
CA VAL A 787 46.19 -24.06 12.84
C VAL A 787 45.14 -22.96 12.85
N ARG A 788 45.47 -21.84 13.49
CA ARG A 788 44.64 -20.63 13.50
C ARG A 788 44.72 -19.94 12.15
N LEU A 789 43.58 -19.77 11.49
CA LEU A 789 43.48 -19.04 10.23
C LEU A 789 43.24 -17.54 10.45
N ASP A 790 42.30 -17.19 11.32
CA ASP A 790 42.04 -15.80 11.71
C ASP A 790 41.33 -15.72 13.07
N SER A 791 41.37 -14.54 13.69
CA SER A 791 40.72 -14.26 14.97
C SER A 791 40.19 -12.84 14.98
N ARG A 792 38.96 -12.66 15.46
CA ARG A 792 38.36 -11.36 15.66
C ARG A 792 37.80 -11.21 17.07
N THR A 793 38.21 -10.12 17.71
CA THR A 793 37.53 -9.59 18.90
C THR A 793 36.61 -8.48 18.44
N PHE A 794 35.33 -8.59 18.79
CA PHE A 794 34.33 -7.58 18.48
C PHE A 794 34.40 -6.46 19.51
N ILE A 795 34.28 -5.22 19.03
CA ILE A 795 34.14 -4.06 19.88
C ILE A 795 32.67 -4.03 20.33
N THR A 796 32.44 -3.77 21.62
CA THR A 796 31.07 -3.59 22.15
C THR A 796 30.36 -2.50 21.35
N ASN A 797 29.27 -2.88 20.68
CA ASN A 797 28.41 -1.96 19.96
C ASN A 797 27.11 -1.76 20.74
N THR A 798 26.84 -0.53 21.16
CA THR A 798 25.62 -0.13 21.87
C THR A 798 24.52 0.41 20.96
N GLU A 799 24.80 0.61 19.66
CA GLU A 799 23.80 1.04 18.69
C GLU A 799 22.89 -0.13 18.31
N HIS A 800 21.58 0.11 18.25
CA HIS A 800 20.61 -0.89 17.81
C HIS A 800 20.05 -0.50 16.44
N PRO A 801 19.91 -1.47 15.51
CA PRO A 801 19.19 -1.22 14.28
C PRO A 801 17.72 -0.88 14.58
N ALA A 802 17.07 -0.20 13.65
CA ALA A 802 15.63 0.03 13.74
C ALA A 802 14.88 -1.31 13.85
N ALA A 803 13.86 -1.34 14.72
CA ALA A 803 13.05 -2.52 14.95
C ALA A 803 12.47 -3.06 13.63
N ALA A 804 12.39 -4.39 13.51
CA ALA A 804 11.77 -5.01 12.35
C ALA A 804 10.27 -4.69 12.31
N ILE A 805 9.75 -4.43 11.12
CA ILE A 805 8.34 -4.11 10.89
C ILE A 805 7.70 -5.24 10.11
N THR A 806 6.66 -5.84 10.70
CA THR A 806 5.82 -6.84 10.03
C THR A 806 4.53 -6.17 9.55
N ILE A 807 4.20 -6.40 8.29
CA ILE A 807 3.02 -5.87 7.61
C ILE A 807 2.17 -7.03 7.10
N GLY A 808 0.84 -6.88 7.18
CA GLY A 808 -0.14 -7.90 6.82
C GLY A 808 -0.68 -8.64 8.04
N LYS A 809 -1.74 -9.43 7.85
CA LYS A 809 -2.49 -10.07 8.94
C LYS A 809 -2.89 -9.11 10.07
N GLY A 810 -3.29 -7.88 9.72
CA GLY A 810 -3.70 -6.84 10.66
C GLY A 810 -2.57 -6.12 11.39
N GLN A 811 -1.31 -6.28 10.96
CA GLN A 811 -0.14 -5.64 11.57
C GLN A 811 0.47 -4.56 10.66
N GLY A 812 1.14 -3.58 11.26
CA GLY A 812 2.08 -2.68 10.59
C GLY A 812 1.50 -1.35 10.10
N TYR A 813 0.22 -1.30 9.74
CA TYR A 813 -0.42 -0.07 9.28
C TYR A 813 -0.52 1.00 10.39
N ASP A 814 -0.82 0.59 11.61
CA ASP A 814 -0.83 1.46 12.79
C ASP A 814 0.53 2.11 13.05
N ILE A 815 1.62 1.34 12.93
CA ILE A 815 2.99 1.87 13.03
C ILE A 815 3.27 2.86 11.90
N ALA A 816 2.76 2.60 10.70
CA ALA A 816 2.89 3.54 9.57
C ALA A 816 2.20 4.87 9.87
N ILE A 817 1.00 4.84 10.46
CA ILE A 817 0.29 6.04 10.92
C ILE A 817 1.08 6.74 12.02
N GLU A 818 1.60 5.99 13.00
CA GLU A 818 2.41 6.53 14.09
C GLU A 818 3.73 7.15 13.61
N SER A 819 4.25 6.73 12.47
CA SER A 819 5.45 7.34 11.87
C SER A 819 5.20 8.64 11.11
N GLN A 820 3.95 8.98 10.79
CA GLN A 820 3.63 10.23 10.10
C GLN A 820 4.03 11.46 10.93
N LYS A 821 4.49 12.54 10.31
CA LYS A 821 4.80 13.75 11.08
C LYS A 821 3.52 14.39 11.62
N SER A 822 3.52 14.86 12.86
CA SER A 822 2.53 15.80 13.36
C SER A 822 2.69 17.16 12.68
N LEU A 823 1.70 18.05 12.82
CA LEU A 823 1.80 19.42 12.30
C LEU A 823 3.03 20.15 12.85
N ALA A 824 3.36 19.98 14.13
CA ALA A 824 4.54 20.60 14.73
C ALA A 824 5.87 20.15 14.11
N GLU A 825 5.92 18.96 13.53
CA GLU A 825 7.13 18.38 12.90
C GLU A 825 7.24 18.71 11.39
N GLN A 826 6.22 19.37 10.81
CA GLN A 826 6.23 19.79 9.41
C GLN A 826 7.02 21.09 9.27
N SER A 827 8.29 20.96 8.92
CA SER A 827 9.21 22.09 8.79
C SER A 827 8.80 23.13 7.74
N ASP A 828 8.03 22.72 6.73
CA ASP A 828 7.55 23.61 5.67
C ASP A 828 6.28 24.37 6.06
N LEU A 829 5.59 24.01 7.16
CA LEU A 829 4.49 24.83 7.69
C LEU A 829 4.93 26.26 8.03
N ALA A 830 6.20 26.47 8.33
CA ALA A 830 6.78 27.82 8.50
C ALA A 830 6.69 28.69 7.23
N GLN A 831 6.49 28.08 6.06
CA GLN A 831 6.37 28.77 4.77
C GLN A 831 4.91 29.05 4.37
N TYR A 832 3.95 28.77 5.24
CA TYR A 832 2.53 29.03 5.00
C TYR A 832 1.96 29.91 6.10
N ASP A 833 1.11 30.87 5.72
CA ASP A 833 0.30 31.60 6.69
C ASP A 833 -1.15 31.44 6.26
N PHE A 834 -1.96 30.84 7.12
CA PHE A 834 -3.33 30.52 6.77
C PHE A 834 -4.23 31.64 7.27
N GLU A 835 -4.82 32.39 6.34
CA GLU A 835 -5.77 33.47 6.67
C GLU A 835 -7.14 32.94 7.12
N THR A 836 -7.45 31.67 6.83
CA THR A 836 -8.73 31.05 7.15
C THR A 836 -8.57 29.58 7.53
N ILE A 837 -9.53 29.06 8.31
CA ILE A 837 -9.61 27.63 8.62
C ILE A 837 -9.77 26.80 7.33
N ALA A 838 -10.54 27.27 6.35
CA ALA A 838 -10.76 26.54 5.11
C ALA A 838 -9.48 26.27 4.32
N LEU A 839 -8.56 27.25 4.26
CA LEU A 839 -7.24 27.07 3.63
C LEU A 839 -6.38 26.07 4.39
N PHE A 840 -6.46 26.07 5.73
CA PHE A 840 -5.71 25.13 6.55
C PHE A 840 -6.27 23.70 6.47
N ASP A 841 -7.59 23.54 6.54
CA ASP A 841 -8.29 22.27 6.32
C ASP A 841 -7.86 21.65 4.98
N GLN A 842 -7.86 22.45 3.91
CA GLN A 842 -7.44 21.99 2.58
C GLN A 842 -5.99 21.51 2.59
N TRP A 843 -5.08 22.26 3.21
CA TRP A 843 -3.67 21.86 3.32
C TRP A 843 -3.52 20.54 4.11
N VAL A 844 -4.28 20.36 5.20
CA VAL A 844 -4.27 19.11 5.98
C VAL A 844 -4.82 17.97 5.13
N ALA A 845 -5.93 18.18 4.44
CA ALA A 845 -6.56 17.21 3.57
C ALA A 845 -5.60 16.75 2.46
N GLU A 846 -4.98 17.68 1.74
CA GLU A 846 -4.00 17.39 0.67
C GLU A 846 -2.80 16.59 1.18
N ARG A 847 -2.35 16.87 2.41
CA ARG A 847 -1.13 16.26 2.95
C ARG A 847 -1.34 14.91 3.62
N TYR A 848 -2.44 14.74 4.33
CA TYR A 848 -2.69 13.56 5.16
C TYR A 848 -3.86 12.72 4.65
N GLY A 849 -4.82 13.34 3.98
CA GLY A 849 -6.07 12.74 3.54
C GLY A 849 -6.21 12.49 2.05
N ASN A 850 -5.19 12.79 1.25
CA ASN A 850 -5.25 12.76 -0.22
C ASN A 850 -6.35 13.68 -0.79
N GLY A 851 -6.47 14.88 -0.21
CA GLY A 851 -7.49 15.87 -0.59
C GLY A 851 -8.81 15.74 0.17
N GLU A 852 -8.97 14.72 1.01
CA GLU A 852 -10.17 14.53 1.83
C GLU A 852 -9.94 14.86 3.30
N LEU A 853 -10.99 15.34 3.97
CA LEU A 853 -11.01 15.61 5.42
C LEU A 853 -12.35 15.18 6.01
N ASN A 854 -12.33 14.15 6.85
CA ASN A 854 -13.55 13.58 7.45
C ASN A 854 -13.95 14.36 8.70
N HIS A 855 -15.24 14.59 8.95
CA HIS A 855 -15.69 15.48 10.05
C HIS A 855 -16.61 14.80 11.07
N ALA A 856 -16.75 13.48 11.00
CA ALA A 856 -17.36 12.59 11.99
C ALA A 856 -16.89 11.15 11.74
N ILE A 857 -17.02 10.27 12.74
CA ILE A 857 -16.64 8.83 12.61
C ILE A 857 -17.47 8.11 11.53
N VAL A 858 -18.56 8.71 11.02
CA VAL A 858 -19.54 8.07 10.13
C VAL A 858 -19.48 8.49 8.66
N ASP A 859 -18.45 9.21 8.22
CA ASP A 859 -18.36 9.73 6.84
C ASP A 859 -17.47 8.94 5.88
N LYS A 860 -17.79 9.15 4.59
CA LYS A 860 -17.38 8.57 3.29
C LYS A 860 -16.26 7.53 3.20
N HIS A 861 -15.22 7.53 4.01
CA HIS A 861 -14.11 6.58 3.90
C HIS A 861 -13.52 6.20 5.28
N GLN A 862 -14.19 5.30 6.01
CA GLN A 862 -13.60 4.67 7.20
C GLN A 862 -12.45 3.74 6.80
N ARG A 863 -11.21 4.22 6.96
CA ARG A 863 -9.98 3.44 6.73
C ARG A 863 -8.88 3.82 7.70
N ILE A 864 -7.94 2.90 7.91
CA ILE A 864 -6.70 3.23 8.62
C ILE A 864 -5.96 4.34 7.85
N GLY A 865 -5.46 5.34 8.58
CA GLY A 865 -4.81 6.52 8.04
C GLY A 865 -5.73 7.56 7.42
N ALA A 866 -7.05 7.41 7.46
CA ALA A 866 -7.94 8.51 7.10
C ALA A 866 -7.75 9.67 8.09
N VAL A 867 -7.74 10.89 7.55
CA VAL A 867 -7.62 12.12 8.34
C VAL A 867 -9.00 12.63 8.72
N TYR A 868 -9.12 13.01 9.99
CA TYR A 868 -10.35 13.53 10.58
C TYR A 868 -10.10 14.89 11.21
N VAL A 869 -11.10 15.75 11.11
CA VAL A 869 -11.22 16.99 11.86
C VAL A 869 -12.25 16.81 12.96
N HIS A 870 -11.91 17.28 14.16
CA HIS A 870 -12.76 17.24 15.32
C HIS A 870 -12.81 18.64 15.96
N GLN A 871 -14.01 19.20 16.12
CA GLN A 871 -14.15 20.41 16.94
C GLN A 871 -14.17 20.01 18.42
N ASN A 872 -13.08 20.31 19.12
CA ASN A 872 -12.93 20.10 20.54
C ASN A 872 -13.63 21.21 21.32
N SER A 873 -14.78 20.89 21.92
CA SER A 873 -15.58 21.83 22.69
C SER A 873 -15.02 22.14 24.08
N GLU A 874 -14.10 21.32 24.60
CA GLU A 874 -13.50 21.52 25.92
C GLU A 874 -12.41 22.58 25.85
N LEU A 875 -11.58 22.53 24.79
CA LEU A 875 -10.47 23.44 24.57
C LEU A 875 -10.78 24.57 23.59
N ASN A 876 -11.96 24.54 22.94
CA ASN A 876 -12.36 25.44 21.86
C ASN A 876 -11.37 25.44 20.69
N THR A 877 -10.84 24.25 20.36
CA THR A 877 -9.88 24.06 19.26
C THR A 877 -10.45 23.19 18.13
N ARG A 878 -9.89 23.34 16.93
CA ARG A 878 -10.15 22.47 15.79
C ARG A 878 -8.99 21.52 15.61
N ASP A 879 -9.18 20.28 16.07
CA ASP A 879 -8.14 19.26 16.21
C ASP A 879 -8.16 18.31 15.01
N TYR A 880 -6.97 17.86 14.58
CA TYR A 880 -6.82 16.92 13.46
C TYR A 880 -6.23 15.60 13.93
N PHE A 881 -6.78 14.49 13.42
CA PHE A 881 -6.37 13.14 13.81
C PHE A 881 -6.23 12.22 12.60
N LEU A 882 -5.31 11.25 12.69
CA LEU A 882 -5.29 10.07 11.81
C LEU A 882 -5.90 8.88 12.52
N MET A 883 -6.79 8.15 11.85
CA MET A 883 -7.34 6.91 12.35
C MET A 883 -6.28 5.79 12.35
N LYS A 884 -6.12 5.08 13.46
CA LYS A 884 -5.20 3.94 13.60
C LYS A 884 -5.90 2.59 13.47
N THR A 885 -7.18 2.52 13.83
CA THR A 885 -7.98 1.28 13.84
C THR A 885 -9.36 1.54 13.22
N LEU A 886 -9.91 0.56 12.49
CA LEU A 886 -11.24 0.69 11.88
C LEU A 886 -12.38 0.71 12.91
N THR A 887 -12.11 0.27 14.14
CA THR A 887 -13.07 0.26 15.26
C THR A 887 -12.86 1.44 16.21
N ALA A 888 -12.25 2.51 15.73
CA ALA A 888 -11.90 3.67 16.54
C ALA A 888 -13.10 4.24 17.31
N GLY A 889 -12.92 4.46 18.61
CA GLY A 889 -13.90 5.10 19.48
C GLY A 889 -13.93 6.63 19.32
N ALA A 890 -14.44 7.33 20.34
CA ALA A 890 -14.49 8.80 20.34
C ALA A 890 -13.09 9.45 20.26
N PHE A 891 -13.03 10.65 19.68
CA PHE A 891 -11.80 11.44 19.62
C PHE A 891 -11.29 11.81 21.02
N PRO A 892 -9.97 11.78 21.27
CA PRO A 892 -9.36 12.39 22.45
C PRO A 892 -9.63 13.90 22.51
N THR A 893 -9.84 14.46 23.70
CA THR A 893 -10.03 15.91 23.92
C THR A 893 -8.85 16.60 24.57
N ASP A 894 -7.78 15.86 24.88
CA ASP A 894 -6.63 16.30 25.67
C ASP A 894 -5.39 16.63 24.82
N HIS A 895 -5.52 16.74 23.49
CA HIS A 895 -4.42 16.97 22.54
C HIS A 895 -3.34 15.87 22.55
N HIS A 896 -3.72 14.62 22.83
CA HIS A 896 -2.83 13.46 22.75
C HIS A 896 -3.35 12.36 21.83
N SER A 897 -2.42 11.56 21.30
CA SER A 897 -2.75 10.30 20.62
C SER A 897 -3.23 9.25 21.62
N ASN A 898 -4.07 8.32 21.16
CA ASN A 898 -4.45 7.12 21.91
C ASN A 898 -4.31 5.86 21.02
N ASN A 899 -4.92 4.74 21.40
CA ASN A 899 -4.85 3.50 20.62
C ASN A 899 -5.55 3.60 19.26
N ASP A 900 -6.58 4.44 19.16
CA ASP A 900 -7.47 4.56 18.02
C ASP A 900 -7.12 5.73 17.10
N TRP A 901 -6.54 6.79 17.67
CA TRP A 901 -6.33 8.08 17.02
C TRP A 901 -4.92 8.57 17.26
N LYS A 902 -4.28 9.03 16.19
CA LYS A 902 -3.06 9.82 16.28
C LYS A 902 -3.40 11.30 16.18
N TYR A 903 -3.05 12.09 17.18
CA TYR A 903 -3.21 13.54 17.13
C TYR A 903 -2.15 14.19 16.24
N LEU A 904 -2.58 15.03 15.31
CA LEU A 904 -1.69 15.78 14.41
C LEU A 904 -1.42 17.20 14.92
N GLY A 905 -2.39 17.84 15.57
CA GLY A 905 -2.32 19.23 16.04
C GLY A 905 -3.66 19.96 15.90
N SER A 906 -3.66 21.26 16.22
CA SER A 906 -4.85 22.14 16.16
C SER A 906 -4.68 23.26 15.13
N ALA A 907 -5.78 23.71 14.52
CA ALA A 907 -5.77 24.86 13.60
C ALA A 907 -5.30 26.14 14.28
N GLU A 908 -5.62 26.32 15.56
CA GLU A 908 -5.34 27.52 16.37
C GLU A 908 -3.84 27.85 16.48
N SER A 909 -2.95 26.91 16.18
CA SER A 909 -1.51 27.17 16.16
C SER A 909 -1.02 27.82 14.86
N TYR A 910 -1.75 27.63 13.76
CA TYR A 910 -1.32 27.94 12.39
C TYR A 910 -2.22 28.92 11.64
N VAL A 911 -3.50 29.00 12.02
CA VAL A 911 -4.45 29.97 11.49
C VAL A 911 -4.42 31.23 12.34
N ASN A 912 -4.19 32.38 11.72
CA ASN A 912 -4.39 33.66 12.38
C ASN A 912 -5.81 34.13 12.12
N PHE A 913 -6.59 34.30 13.19
CA PHE A 913 -8.00 34.70 13.11
C PHE A 913 -8.20 36.21 12.95
N ASP A 914 -7.14 37.00 13.14
CA ASP A 914 -7.14 38.42 12.84
C ASP A 914 -6.97 38.66 11.33
N PHE A 915 -7.47 39.79 10.85
CA PHE A 915 -7.34 40.16 9.44
C PHE A 915 -5.88 40.43 9.07
N ASN A 916 -5.40 39.73 8.03
CA ASN A 916 -4.06 39.95 7.47
C ASN A 916 -3.97 41.37 6.89
N PRO A 917 -3.11 42.26 7.44
CA PRO A 917 -3.03 43.65 7.01
C PRO A 917 -2.63 43.80 5.54
N LEU A 918 -1.84 42.87 5.00
CA LEU A 918 -1.40 42.88 3.60
C LEU A 918 -2.49 42.42 2.62
N ARG A 919 -3.58 41.80 3.12
CA ARG A 919 -4.67 41.25 2.29
C ARG A 919 -6.00 41.97 2.47
N LEU A 920 -6.24 42.58 3.64
CA LEU A 920 -7.49 43.27 3.92
C LEU A 920 -7.68 44.46 2.97
N ASN A 921 -8.85 44.56 2.34
CA ASN A 921 -9.15 45.65 1.41
C ASN A 921 -9.25 47.00 2.16
N ARG A 922 -8.31 47.91 1.88
CA ARG A 922 -8.21 49.25 2.47
C ARG A 922 -8.95 50.34 1.68
N ASP A 923 -9.56 50.01 0.55
CA ASP A 923 -10.32 50.96 -0.27
C ASP A 923 -11.64 51.37 0.41
N MET A 924 -12.27 52.43 -0.11
CA MET A 924 -13.56 52.93 0.35
C MET A 924 -14.73 52.00 -0.08
N VAL A 925 -14.79 50.82 0.53
CA VAL A 925 -15.88 49.84 0.42
C VAL A 925 -16.56 49.64 1.77
N SER A 926 -17.79 49.12 1.78
CA SER A 926 -18.47 48.75 3.03
C SER A 926 -17.75 47.61 3.74
N ASN A 927 -17.85 47.53 5.07
CA ASN A 927 -17.27 46.42 5.84
C ASN A 927 -17.85 45.05 5.43
N VAL A 928 -19.13 45.00 5.07
CA VAL A 928 -19.77 43.79 4.53
C VAL A 928 -19.08 43.33 3.25
N GLU A 929 -18.83 44.25 2.31
CA GLU A 929 -18.11 43.92 1.07
C GLU A 929 -16.67 43.53 1.34
N ARG A 930 -15.98 44.25 2.23
CA ARG A 930 -14.61 43.95 2.65
C ARG A 930 -14.46 42.54 3.20
N ILE A 931 -15.40 42.09 4.04
CA ILE A 931 -15.37 40.75 4.65
C ILE A 931 -15.72 39.68 3.63
N LYS A 932 -16.73 39.90 2.78
CA LYS A 932 -17.04 39.00 1.67
C LYS A 932 -15.83 38.79 0.77
N ASP A 933 -15.14 39.86 0.41
CA ASP A 933 -13.95 39.82 -0.43
C ASP A 933 -12.77 39.11 0.24
N TYR A 934 -12.59 39.30 1.55
CA TYR A 934 -11.51 38.69 2.32
C TYR A 934 -11.69 37.16 2.40
N PHE A 935 -12.88 36.71 2.81
CA PHE A 935 -13.20 35.28 2.96
C PHE A 935 -13.68 34.61 1.66
N LYS A 936 -13.75 35.35 0.55
CA LYS A 936 -14.29 34.89 -0.74
C LYS A 936 -15.70 34.30 -0.62
N GLN A 937 -16.52 34.87 0.24
CA GLN A 937 -17.89 34.42 0.50
C GLN A 937 -18.90 35.29 -0.26
N PRO A 938 -19.83 34.71 -1.04
CA PRO A 938 -20.77 35.48 -1.86
C PRO A 938 -21.77 36.31 -1.04
N ALA A 939 -22.07 35.91 0.19
CA ALA A 939 -22.91 36.64 1.13
C ALA A 939 -22.60 36.22 2.57
N LEU A 940 -22.72 37.13 3.54
CA LEU A 940 -22.60 36.80 4.97
C LEU A 940 -23.90 36.18 5.49
N PHE A 941 -23.79 35.21 6.39
CA PHE A 941 -24.95 34.49 6.92
C PHE A 941 -25.58 35.21 8.12
N THR A 942 -26.89 35.11 8.28
CA THR A 942 -27.58 35.51 9.51
C THR A 942 -27.63 34.37 10.50
N TRP A 943 -27.91 34.65 11.78
CA TRP A 943 -28.02 33.63 12.83
C TRP A 943 -28.98 32.48 12.47
N ASP A 944 -30.11 32.77 11.83
CA ASP A 944 -31.10 31.75 11.43
C ASP A 944 -30.55 30.78 10.37
N GLN A 945 -29.55 31.20 9.59
CA GLN A 945 -28.92 30.39 8.56
C GLN A 945 -27.81 29.47 9.09
N ARG A 946 -27.52 29.50 10.40
CA ARG A 946 -26.47 28.64 10.99
C ARG A 946 -26.73 27.14 10.83
N LEU A 947 -28.00 26.74 10.68
CA LEU A 947 -28.43 25.35 10.56
C LEU A 947 -28.29 24.80 9.13
N ILE A 948 -28.08 25.66 8.14
CA ILE A 948 -27.95 25.27 6.73
C ILE A 948 -26.49 25.20 6.24
N THR A 949 -25.52 25.53 7.11
CA THR A 949 -24.10 25.38 6.79
C THR A 949 -23.67 23.91 6.86
N SER A 950 -22.65 23.54 6.09
CA SER A 950 -22.14 22.17 6.00
C SER A 950 -20.62 22.15 5.99
N TRP A 951 -20.04 21.01 6.38
CA TRP A 951 -18.59 20.81 6.35
C TRP A 951 -18.01 20.80 4.93
N ASN A 952 -18.80 20.43 3.92
CA ASN A 952 -18.30 20.33 2.55
C ASN A 952 -18.30 21.68 1.80
N SER A 953 -19.14 22.63 2.21
CA SER A 953 -19.34 23.89 1.48
C SER A 953 -19.19 25.16 2.32
N SER A 954 -19.19 25.04 3.66
CA SER A 954 -19.27 26.18 4.58
C SER A 954 -18.62 25.86 5.95
N ASN A 955 -17.52 25.11 5.95
CA ASN A 955 -16.75 24.71 7.14
C ASN A 955 -16.15 25.87 7.96
N SER A 956 -16.18 27.09 7.41
CA SER A 956 -15.67 28.33 8.03
C SER A 956 -16.57 29.53 7.70
N ALA A 957 -17.89 29.32 7.67
CA ALA A 957 -18.84 30.36 7.26
C ALA A 957 -18.80 31.60 8.16
N VAL A 958 -18.83 32.77 7.51
CA VAL A 958 -18.86 34.08 8.19
C VAL A 958 -20.29 34.58 8.31
N PHE A 959 -20.61 35.08 9.50
CA PHE A 959 -21.92 35.54 9.91
C PHE A 959 -21.91 37.02 10.26
N ILE A 960 -23.08 37.65 10.10
CA ILE A 960 -23.34 39.05 10.43
C ILE A 960 -24.48 39.14 11.46
N ASN A 961 -24.28 39.97 12.48
CA ASN A 961 -25.25 40.27 13.52
C ASN A 961 -25.52 41.79 13.56
N PRO A 962 -26.65 42.27 13.01
CA PRO A 962 -27.04 43.66 13.12
C PRO A 962 -27.52 43.97 14.55
N THR A 963 -26.79 44.83 15.26
CA THR A 963 -27.19 45.26 16.61
C THR A 963 -28.34 46.27 16.57
N ALA A 964 -29.02 46.47 17.71
CA ALA A 964 -30.09 47.46 17.84
C ALA A 964 -29.63 48.90 17.57
N GLU A 965 -28.32 49.15 17.64
CA GLU A 965 -27.69 50.45 17.38
C GLU A 965 -27.32 50.64 15.90
N GLY A 966 -27.60 49.66 15.04
CA GLY A 966 -27.29 49.71 13.61
C GLY A 966 -25.83 49.40 13.27
N ILE A 967 -25.05 48.89 14.23
CA ILE A 967 -23.67 48.44 14.06
C ILE A 967 -23.70 46.94 13.74
N ASN A 968 -23.01 46.49 12.70
CA ASN A 968 -22.86 45.07 12.42
C ASN A 968 -21.68 44.47 13.18
N GLU A 969 -21.88 43.30 13.77
CA GLU A 969 -20.84 42.44 14.35
C GLU A 969 -20.62 41.22 13.45
N TYR A 970 -19.39 40.73 13.38
CA TYR A 970 -18.98 39.67 12.46
C TYR A 970 -18.36 38.48 13.19
N PHE A 971 -18.77 37.27 12.81
CA PHE A 971 -18.36 36.03 13.47
C PHE A 971 -18.04 34.92 12.48
N ILE A 972 -17.05 34.07 12.78
CA ILE A 972 -16.86 32.77 12.08
C ILE A 972 -17.54 31.69 12.91
N GLN A 973 -18.33 30.85 12.26
CA GLN A 973 -18.92 29.66 12.88
C GLN A 973 -17.86 28.57 13.06
N ARG A 974 -17.73 28.01 14.27
CA ARG A 974 -16.77 26.92 14.54
C ARG A 974 -17.26 25.56 14.05
N ILE A 975 -18.56 25.29 14.23
CA ILE A 975 -19.18 24.01 13.88
C ILE A 975 -20.31 24.24 12.87
N PRO A 976 -20.17 23.75 11.63
CA PRO A 976 -21.27 23.77 10.67
C PRO A 976 -22.56 23.14 11.21
N ALA A 977 -23.70 23.67 10.79
CA ALA A 977 -25.04 23.32 11.25
C ALA A 977 -25.32 23.54 12.75
N LYS A 978 -24.41 24.17 13.53
CA LYS A 978 -24.60 24.44 14.97
C LYS A 978 -24.29 25.89 15.33
N GLY A 979 -24.79 26.32 16.49
CA GLY A 979 -24.41 27.59 17.09
C GLY A 979 -25.52 28.13 17.99
N ASP A 980 -25.18 28.47 19.22
CA ASP A 980 -26.10 29.17 20.11
C ASP A 980 -26.18 30.66 19.72
N ALA A 981 -26.87 31.48 20.54
CA ALA A 981 -26.94 32.92 20.32
C ALA A 981 -25.53 33.55 20.23
N PHE A 982 -25.39 34.59 19.40
CA PHE A 982 -24.12 35.33 19.33
C PHE A 982 -23.73 35.87 20.71
N PRO A 983 -22.44 35.79 21.07
CA PRO A 983 -21.96 36.30 22.35
C PRO A 983 -22.06 37.83 22.39
N THR A 984 -22.54 38.38 23.51
CA THR A 984 -22.74 39.84 23.68
C THR A 984 -21.53 40.56 24.25
N ASN A 985 -20.48 39.83 24.64
CA ASN A 985 -19.27 40.37 25.26
C ASN A 985 -18.15 40.70 24.24
N LYS A 986 -18.46 40.71 22.93
CA LYS A 986 -17.49 40.97 21.85
C LYS A 986 -16.25 40.07 21.93
N ALA A 987 -16.47 38.79 22.25
CA ALA A 987 -15.40 37.80 22.37
C ALA A 987 -15.81 36.47 21.73
N SER A 988 -14.80 35.70 21.31
CA SER A 988 -14.99 34.32 20.83
C SER A 988 -15.47 33.41 21.95
N ASN A 989 -16.27 32.40 21.61
CA ASN A 989 -16.74 31.34 22.51
C ASN A 989 -16.66 29.96 21.82
N ARG A 990 -17.36 28.97 22.39
CA ARG A 990 -17.40 27.59 21.88
C ARG A 990 -17.97 27.46 20.46
N ASP A 991 -18.87 28.34 20.08
CA ASP A 991 -19.62 28.23 18.83
C ASP A 991 -19.16 29.26 17.79
N TRP A 992 -18.65 30.41 18.24
CA TRP A 992 -18.36 31.59 17.42
C TRP A 992 -16.94 32.12 17.67
N ILE A 993 -16.23 32.44 16.60
CA ILE A 993 -15.01 33.25 16.64
C ILE A 993 -15.40 34.68 16.30
N TYR A 994 -15.14 35.64 17.19
CA TYR A 994 -15.47 37.05 16.96
C TYR A 994 -14.38 37.72 16.11
N LEU A 995 -14.78 38.39 15.03
CA LEU A 995 -13.87 39.09 14.11
C LEU A 995 -13.81 40.60 14.35
N GLY A 996 -14.83 41.18 14.99
CA GLY A 996 -14.97 42.62 15.18
C GLY A 996 -16.35 43.15 14.81
N ASP A 997 -16.51 44.46 14.96
CA ASP A 997 -17.70 45.20 14.57
C ASP A 997 -17.36 46.30 13.55
N ASP A 998 -18.39 46.97 13.02
CA ASP A 998 -18.19 48.02 12.03
C ASP A 998 -17.25 49.15 12.51
N ASN A 999 -17.29 49.49 13.81
CA ASN A 999 -16.47 50.57 14.35
C ASN A 999 -15.00 50.14 14.45
N SER A 1000 -14.73 48.94 14.98
CA SER A 1000 -13.37 48.42 15.09
C SER A 1000 -12.72 48.23 13.71
N LEU A 1001 -13.49 47.77 12.72
CA LEU A 1001 -12.99 47.60 11.35
C LEU A 1001 -12.73 48.92 10.63
N ASN A 1002 -13.60 49.91 10.80
CA ASN A 1002 -13.39 51.24 10.24
C ASN A 1002 -12.15 51.91 10.84
N GLN A 1003 -12.00 51.79 12.17
CA GLN A 1003 -10.81 52.29 12.86
C GLN A 1003 -9.54 51.61 12.35
N LEU A 1004 -9.53 50.28 12.27
CA LEU A 1004 -8.40 49.49 11.80
C LEU A 1004 -7.97 49.90 10.38
N VAL A 1005 -8.92 50.07 9.44
CA VAL A 1005 -8.59 50.47 8.06
C VAL A 1005 -8.09 51.90 7.96
N VAL A 1006 -8.65 52.84 8.73
CA VAL A 1006 -8.14 54.22 8.78
C VAL A 1006 -6.72 54.25 9.32
N GLU A 1007 -6.45 53.53 10.42
CA GLU A 1007 -5.10 53.45 11.02
C GLU A 1007 -4.09 52.84 10.04
N MET A 1008 -4.44 51.71 9.41
CA MET A 1008 -3.60 51.05 8.40
C MET A 1008 -3.42 51.84 7.10
N GLY A 1009 -4.30 52.81 6.81
CA GLY A 1009 -4.20 53.65 5.61
C GLY A 1009 -3.44 54.95 5.82
N THR A 1010 -3.34 55.41 7.07
CA THR A 1010 -2.79 56.74 7.40
C THR A 1010 -1.46 56.69 8.15
N ASN A 1011 -1.11 55.55 8.76
CA ASN A 1011 0.12 55.39 9.54
C ASN A 1011 0.88 54.12 9.14
N GLN A 1012 1.95 54.29 8.36
CA GLN A 1012 2.79 53.19 7.88
C GLN A 1012 3.41 52.39 9.03
N ALA A 1013 3.83 53.05 10.12
CA ALA A 1013 4.47 52.36 11.25
C ALA A 1013 3.48 51.44 11.99
N VAL A 1014 2.22 51.87 12.13
CA VAL A 1014 1.16 51.04 12.73
C VAL A 1014 0.82 49.87 11.81
N PHE A 1015 0.68 50.13 10.49
CA PHE A 1015 0.47 49.06 9.50
C PHE A 1015 1.59 48.02 9.55
N GLU A 1016 2.85 48.47 9.54
CA GLU A 1016 4.03 47.63 9.59
C GLU A 1016 4.11 46.82 10.89
N GLN A 1017 3.75 47.40 12.04
CA GLN A 1017 3.66 46.66 13.29
C GLN A 1017 2.57 45.58 13.24
N LEU A 1018 1.38 45.89 12.72
CA LEU A 1018 0.31 44.90 12.56
C LEU A 1018 0.73 43.75 11.63
N VAL A 1019 1.51 44.05 10.58
CA VAL A 1019 2.09 43.01 9.71
C VAL A 1019 3.07 42.15 10.52
N LEU A 1020 4.01 42.75 11.24
CA LEU A 1020 4.96 42.02 12.08
C LEU A 1020 4.26 41.13 13.11
N ASP A 1021 3.22 41.64 13.77
CA ASP A 1021 2.42 40.90 14.74
C ASP A 1021 1.69 39.72 14.06
N TRP A 1022 1.08 39.96 12.89
CA TRP A 1022 0.32 38.92 12.16
C TRP A 1022 1.22 37.78 11.67
N TYR A 1023 2.41 38.10 11.15
CA TYR A 1023 3.42 37.13 10.69
C TYR A 1023 4.36 36.66 11.82
N LYS A 1024 4.12 37.08 13.07
CA LYS A 1024 4.88 36.70 14.28
C LYS A 1024 6.40 36.97 14.15
N GLN A 1025 6.77 38.13 13.60
CA GLN A 1025 8.14 38.52 13.32
C GLN A 1025 8.54 39.78 14.11
N ASP A 1026 9.72 39.79 14.74
CA ASP A 1026 10.16 40.94 15.54
C ASP A 1026 10.51 42.18 14.69
N SER A 1027 10.96 41.98 13.45
CA SER A 1027 11.37 43.05 12.52
C SER A 1027 11.40 42.57 11.07
N PHE A 1028 11.13 43.45 10.09
CA PHE A 1028 11.28 43.11 8.67
C PHE A 1028 12.72 42.78 8.31
N GLY A 1029 12.90 41.75 7.46
CA GLY A 1029 14.18 41.49 6.83
C GLY A 1029 14.52 42.56 5.79
N ASN A 1030 15.80 42.91 5.68
CA ASN A 1030 16.29 43.82 4.65
C ASN A 1030 17.19 43.10 3.64
N TRP A 1031 17.21 43.60 2.41
CA TRP A 1031 18.10 43.05 1.41
C TRP A 1031 19.57 43.25 1.79
N GLY A 1032 20.34 42.16 1.79
CA GLY A 1032 21.76 42.15 2.16
C GLY A 1032 22.04 41.65 3.59
N ASP A 1033 21.01 41.52 4.44
CA ASP A 1033 21.15 41.01 5.80
C ASP A 1033 21.74 39.58 5.84
N ASN A 1034 22.47 39.27 6.92
CA ASN A 1034 23.01 37.94 7.24
C ASN A 1034 23.76 37.25 6.07
N GLY A 1035 24.37 38.03 5.17
CA GLY A 1035 25.07 37.50 4.00
C GLY A 1035 24.14 36.89 2.95
N LYS A 1036 22.95 37.46 2.76
CA LYS A 1036 21.88 36.98 1.86
C LYS A 1036 21.29 35.63 2.24
N LYS A 1037 21.14 35.41 3.56
CA LYS A 1037 20.49 34.25 4.17
C LYS A 1037 19.39 34.74 5.11
N GLY A 1038 18.29 34.00 5.20
CA GLY A 1038 17.15 34.34 6.04
C GLY A 1038 16.33 33.10 6.37
N ASN A 1039 15.35 33.23 7.26
CA ASN A 1039 14.43 32.13 7.53
C ASN A 1039 13.36 32.11 6.45
N VAL A 1040 13.02 30.92 5.98
CA VAL A 1040 11.93 30.79 5.01
C VAL A 1040 10.63 31.13 5.71
N GLY A 1041 9.80 31.96 5.08
CA GLY A 1041 8.59 32.49 5.68
C GLY A 1041 8.68 33.97 6.03
N ASP A 1042 9.87 34.47 6.34
CA ASP A 1042 10.08 35.84 6.82
C ASP A 1042 9.64 36.88 5.78
N ILE A 1043 9.09 37.98 6.29
CA ILE A 1043 8.62 39.12 5.50
C ILE A 1043 9.72 40.17 5.43
N TYR A 1044 10.01 40.59 4.20
CA TYR A 1044 11.02 41.57 3.88
C TYR A 1044 10.37 42.80 3.26
N THR A 1045 10.98 43.96 3.51
CA THR A 1045 10.61 45.23 2.89
C THR A 1045 11.52 45.58 1.73
N TYR A 1046 10.94 46.21 0.71
CA TYR A 1046 11.64 46.75 -0.43
C TYR A 1046 11.10 48.13 -0.78
N HIS A 1047 11.87 49.17 -0.43
CA HIS A 1047 11.58 50.53 -0.85
C HIS A 1047 11.95 50.72 -2.32
N PHE A 1048 10.93 50.80 -3.17
CA PHE A 1048 11.12 50.93 -4.61
C PHE A 1048 11.01 52.40 -5.04
N HIS A 1049 11.55 52.71 -6.23
CA HIS A 1049 11.64 54.10 -6.71
C HIS A 1049 10.29 54.68 -7.17
N ASP A 1050 9.20 53.91 -7.09
CA ASP A 1050 7.82 54.38 -7.29
C ASP A 1050 7.23 55.07 -6.05
N GLY A 1051 8.01 55.18 -4.97
CA GLY A 1051 7.62 55.85 -3.73
C GLY A 1051 6.82 54.96 -2.78
N LYS A 1052 6.68 53.66 -3.07
CA LYS A 1052 5.97 52.70 -2.25
C LYS A 1052 6.92 51.78 -1.51
N THR A 1053 6.44 51.23 -0.41
CA THR A 1053 7.14 50.15 0.31
C THR A 1053 6.48 48.83 -0.06
N HIS A 1054 7.23 47.94 -0.72
CA HIS A 1054 6.76 46.64 -1.15
C HIS A 1054 7.15 45.56 -0.15
N TYR A 1055 6.28 44.56 0.03
CA TYR A 1055 6.49 43.47 0.97
C TYR A 1055 6.61 42.15 0.22
N TYR A 1056 7.66 41.40 0.55
CA TYR A 1056 8.01 40.12 -0.06
C TYR A 1056 8.19 39.04 1.01
N ARG A 1057 7.71 37.83 0.71
CA ARG A 1057 8.00 36.64 1.51
C ARG A 1057 9.20 35.89 0.95
N LEU A 1058 10.11 35.47 1.83
CA LEU A 1058 11.23 34.62 1.46
C LEU A 1058 10.81 33.15 1.31
N LYS A 1059 11.15 32.51 0.18
CA LYS A 1059 10.85 31.10 -0.14
C LYS A 1059 12.01 30.12 0.05
N THR A 1060 13.22 30.64 0.26
CA THR A 1060 14.46 29.84 0.31
C THR A 1060 15.40 30.37 1.39
N THR A 1061 16.23 29.50 1.97
CA THR A 1061 17.17 29.90 3.04
C THR A 1061 18.29 30.86 2.59
N SER A 1062 18.43 31.05 1.29
CA SER A 1062 19.32 32.04 0.67
C SER A 1062 18.59 32.77 -0.44
N TYR A 1063 18.95 34.02 -0.70
CA TYR A 1063 18.22 34.83 -1.68
C TYR A 1063 19.10 35.69 -2.59
N GLY A 1064 18.52 35.97 -3.76
CA GLY A 1064 19.04 36.91 -4.75
C GLY A 1064 18.41 38.29 -4.63
N TYR A 1065 18.29 39.00 -5.75
CA TYR A 1065 17.63 40.30 -5.80
C TYR A 1065 16.11 40.16 -5.73
N PHE A 1066 15.45 41.19 -5.18
CA PHE A 1066 14.01 41.32 -5.33
C PHE A 1066 13.66 41.48 -6.81
N PRO A 1067 12.62 40.78 -7.30
CA PRO A 1067 12.03 41.12 -8.58
C PRO A 1067 11.45 42.54 -8.53
N TRP A 1068 11.43 43.24 -9.66
CA TRP A 1068 10.88 44.59 -9.69
C TRP A 1068 9.35 44.53 -9.69
N PRO A 1069 8.67 45.29 -8.80
CA PRO A 1069 7.21 45.31 -8.73
C PRO A 1069 6.49 45.69 -10.04
N SER A 1070 7.19 46.36 -10.96
CA SER A 1070 6.66 46.88 -12.22
C SER A 1070 6.85 45.96 -13.43
N GLU A 1071 7.59 44.86 -13.29
CA GLU A 1071 7.97 43.99 -14.43
C GLU A 1071 6.89 42.96 -14.82
N SER A 1072 5.98 42.64 -13.90
CA SER A 1072 4.96 41.59 -14.08
C SER A 1072 3.73 41.88 -13.22
N PRO A 1073 2.52 41.45 -13.64
CA PRO A 1073 1.33 41.44 -12.78
C PRO A 1073 1.52 40.65 -11.47
N ASP A 1074 2.41 39.65 -11.47
CA ASP A 1074 2.91 38.97 -10.27
C ASP A 1074 4.45 39.04 -10.28
N PRO A 1075 5.04 39.98 -9.53
CA PRO A 1075 6.49 40.16 -9.45
C PRO A 1075 7.07 39.15 -8.45
N SER A 1076 6.90 37.86 -8.67
CA SER A 1076 7.51 36.78 -7.85
C SER A 1076 8.64 36.07 -8.62
N ASN A 1077 9.63 35.51 -7.93
CA ASN A 1077 10.72 34.72 -8.54
C ASN A 1077 11.06 33.46 -7.73
N SER A 1078 12.15 32.75 -8.02
CA SER A 1078 12.51 31.51 -7.31
C SER A 1078 12.77 31.71 -5.80
N HIS A 1079 13.18 32.91 -5.37
CA HIS A 1079 13.50 33.22 -3.97
C HIS A 1079 12.39 33.99 -3.25
N TRP A 1080 11.65 34.84 -3.97
CA TRP A 1080 10.73 35.80 -3.39
C TRP A 1080 9.31 35.61 -3.90
N GLN A 1081 8.34 35.71 -3.01
CA GLN A 1081 6.92 35.84 -3.35
C GLN A 1081 6.49 37.27 -3.03
N TYR A 1082 5.93 37.97 -4.01
CA TYR A 1082 5.34 39.29 -3.78
C TYR A 1082 4.01 39.16 -3.05
N ILE A 1083 3.79 40.01 -2.05
CA ILE A 1083 2.54 40.00 -1.27
C ILE A 1083 1.70 41.23 -1.62
N ASN A 1084 2.19 42.42 -1.27
CA ASN A 1084 1.50 43.69 -1.51
C ASN A 1084 2.45 44.89 -1.30
N HIS A 1085 1.91 46.11 -1.28
CA HIS A 1085 2.62 47.35 -0.97
C HIS A 1085 1.80 48.26 -0.04
N TYR A 1086 2.50 49.15 0.68
CA TYR A 1086 1.91 50.27 1.41
C TYR A 1086 1.76 51.49 0.52
#